data_AF-A0A077W784-F1
#
_entry.id   AF-A0A077W784-F1
#
_cell.length_a   1.000
_cell.length_b   1.000
_cell.length_c   1.000
_cell.angle_alpha   90.00
_cell.angle_beta   90.00
_cell.angle_gamma   90.00
#
_symmetry.space_group_name_H-M   'P 1'
#
loop_
_entity.id
_entity.type
_entity.pdbx_description
1 polymer ?
#
loop_
_entity_poly.entity_id
_entity_poly.type
_entity_poly.pdbx_seq_one_letter_code
_entity_poly.pdbx_strand_id
1 'polypeptide(L)'
;MDVKLLRSLDDPKRDKPIWFAESETVARAVVTSISRLIKTRGQADIKTEQIHRVLGSLFEYRLDWSKESLSFFPEAVRSFYTDPQSHNQKIRVRPTINPAALRQQVINNKALTSYLLHGSPEHESVMVSYFSVAENQASLLCVLWIIAVMQGSMDVFHMPSVRKLLLLVAPARVDTHAVDLIDFILSVDYGQNRPDLPLKLLDDMIWKYQFVNFTNIISALGKGSGSPDRTSKAFRFIQYLLLESSEFANRVTKWTSLGFSRRYWTEEDFHHKLMQYLHEYPEYHEYEAFAMAQKQQTGQMPTLDPPLQPQMPVYFTNIVSDFVPFLEVLISRLVEYAQVDLLIAIMDRYGHLFYYHNAPLSFVSNLLLYYFPNDTLADPRVCKRVVRLLDFDQYDLAPEVIAYCQQDDLDAKAFDAGYFERVISKLADNLDTQKCAPRHNPNLPERQFREIGSPAVLGISIAMLEIMIAPIPPSTIVKYILDLVLLRGSRQTGVSALTIHATGLLISSLPSDHFVRPVLDELNQLIVTNPYLLEMSEPTRLIRCGMPKQTNGKYLMSQSFPDLTSTAALRDTMSSRLSKAVVFPYIFNDYTFNLHNYSTNAPNCFLTLFHSLLHYSSLDAFRVLLEYLRNLRNSPDKLKTDVQLLYVCFLLGPALHRIEKLDNNNTDAEFMMELMHMVKHVTTLMDMKEGWSTQALEQVFDFLYHIRARFCKSPDLANQLGEIIKSMNPPINQRLIRLVM
;
A
#
# COMPACT_ATOMS: atom_id res chain seq x y z
N MET A 1 -7.15 1.27 7.26
CA MET A 1 -6.52 0.88 8.53
C MET A 1 -5.39 1.85 8.84
N ASP A 2 -5.21 2.22 10.12
CA ASP A 2 -4.08 3.03 10.60
C ASP A 2 -2.98 2.09 11.12
N VAL A 3 -1.71 2.45 10.93
CA VAL A 3 -0.53 1.74 11.47
C VAL A 3 -0.63 1.57 12.99
N LYS A 4 -1.36 2.45 13.69
CA LYS A 4 -1.68 2.32 15.12
C LYS A 4 -2.41 1.01 15.48
N LEU A 5 -3.16 0.41 14.55
CA LEU A 5 -3.81 -0.89 14.77
C LEU A 5 -2.79 -1.98 15.14
N LEU A 6 -1.58 -1.93 14.57
CA LEU A 6 -0.53 -2.90 14.88
C LEU A 6 -0.13 -2.86 16.36
N ARG A 7 -0.22 -1.69 17.01
CA ARG A 7 0.04 -1.57 18.45
C ARG A 7 -1.04 -2.24 19.28
N SER A 8 -2.30 -2.12 18.86
CA SER A 8 -3.42 -2.82 19.49
C SER A 8 -3.33 -4.33 19.29
N LEU A 9 -2.83 -4.77 18.13
CA LEU A 9 -2.63 -6.20 17.85
C LEU A 9 -1.44 -6.81 18.61
N ASP A 10 -0.51 -6.00 19.13
CA ASP A 10 0.67 -6.44 19.91
C ASP A 10 0.41 -6.39 21.44
N ASP A 11 -0.82 -6.13 21.88
CA ASP A 11 -1.13 -6.01 23.32
C ASP A 11 -0.87 -7.33 24.08
N PRO A 12 0.06 -7.35 25.06
CA PRO A 12 0.38 -8.55 25.83
C PRO A 12 -0.70 -8.95 26.85
N LYS A 13 -1.68 -8.08 27.14
CA LYS A 13 -2.73 -8.32 28.15
C LYS A 13 -4.02 -8.93 27.59
N ARG A 14 -4.03 -9.30 26.32
CA ARG A 14 -5.24 -9.83 25.66
C ARG A 14 -5.60 -11.23 26.13
N ASP A 15 -6.90 -11.54 26.10
CA ASP A 15 -7.45 -12.84 26.53
C ASP A 15 -7.07 -14.00 25.59
N LYS A 16 -7.02 -13.75 24.28
CA LYS A 16 -6.69 -14.76 23.26
C LYS A 16 -5.23 -14.62 22.81
N PRO A 17 -4.36 -15.63 23.03
CA PRO A 17 -2.97 -15.56 22.59
C PRO A 17 -2.82 -15.61 21.07
N ILE A 18 -3.79 -16.20 20.35
CA ILE A 18 -3.82 -16.28 18.89
C ILE A 18 -5.11 -15.63 18.39
N TRP A 19 -5.02 -14.75 17.39
CA TRP A 19 -6.16 -13.99 16.89
C TRP A 19 -7.16 -14.85 16.09
N PHE A 20 -6.66 -15.67 15.16
CA PHE A 20 -7.49 -16.40 14.20
C PHE A 20 -7.22 -17.91 14.23
N ALA A 21 -7.18 -18.52 15.40
CA ALA A 21 -6.83 -19.95 15.56
C ALA A 21 -7.65 -20.91 14.67
N GLU A 22 -8.87 -20.52 14.25
CA GLU A 22 -9.81 -21.38 13.54
C GLU A 22 -9.90 -21.13 12.02
N SER A 23 -9.46 -19.96 11.51
CA SER A 23 -9.57 -19.60 10.09
C SER A 23 -8.23 -19.15 9.49
N GLU A 24 -7.69 -19.97 8.60
CA GLU A 24 -6.48 -19.64 7.83
C GLU A 24 -6.73 -18.48 6.85
N THR A 25 -7.89 -18.43 6.18
CA THR A 25 -8.21 -17.38 5.20
C THR A 25 -8.19 -16.01 5.83
N VAL A 26 -8.82 -15.84 7.01
CA VAL A 26 -8.83 -14.54 7.70
C VAL A 26 -7.43 -14.15 8.15
N ALA A 27 -6.63 -15.09 8.67
CA ALA A 27 -5.24 -14.81 9.04
C ALA A 27 -4.42 -14.30 7.84
N ARG A 28 -4.57 -14.93 6.66
CA ARG A 28 -3.92 -14.50 5.41
C ARG A 28 -4.41 -13.14 4.94
N ALA A 29 -5.71 -12.86 5.05
CA ALA A 29 -6.29 -11.55 4.72
C ALA A 29 -5.71 -10.44 5.62
N VAL A 30 -5.45 -10.73 6.90
CA VAL A 30 -4.81 -9.76 7.80
C VAL A 30 -3.34 -9.55 7.45
N VAL A 31 -2.57 -10.60 7.14
CA VAL A 31 -1.16 -10.46 6.70
C VAL A 31 -1.06 -9.60 5.44
N THR A 32 -1.89 -9.85 4.43
CA THR A 32 -1.92 -9.06 3.19
C THR A 32 -2.35 -7.61 3.45
N SER A 33 -3.31 -7.40 4.34
CA SER A 33 -3.73 -6.07 4.78
C SER A 33 -2.64 -5.28 5.49
N ILE A 34 -1.90 -5.92 6.40
CA ILE A 34 -0.73 -5.33 7.08
C ILE A 34 0.36 -4.99 6.06
N SER A 35 0.61 -5.89 5.10
CA SER A 35 1.58 -5.67 4.03
C SER A 35 1.22 -4.45 3.18
N ARG A 36 -0.05 -4.34 2.77
CA ARG A 36 -0.58 -3.17 2.04
C ARG A 36 -0.44 -1.89 2.86
N LEU A 37 -0.79 -1.94 4.13
CA LEU A 37 -0.70 -0.79 5.03
C LEU A 37 0.73 -0.26 5.15
N ILE A 38 1.70 -1.15 5.44
CA ILE A 38 3.11 -0.76 5.60
C ILE A 38 3.68 -0.25 4.28
N LYS A 39 3.38 -0.90 3.15
CA LYS A 39 3.91 -0.48 1.84
C LYS A 39 3.37 0.88 1.39
N THR A 40 2.08 1.16 1.64
CA THR A 40 1.40 2.38 1.18
C THR A 40 1.55 3.57 2.14
N ARG A 41 1.62 3.33 3.45
CA ARG A 41 1.69 4.38 4.48
C ARG A 41 3.04 4.46 5.19
N GLY A 42 3.94 3.51 4.95
CA GLY A 42 5.20 3.37 5.67
C GLY A 42 5.05 2.69 7.03
N GLN A 43 6.17 2.33 7.64
CA GLN A 43 6.23 1.64 8.93
C GLN A 43 6.03 2.59 10.14
N ALA A 44 6.03 3.90 9.90
CA ALA A 44 6.01 4.94 10.93
C ALA A 44 7.11 4.71 11.99
N ASP A 45 6.78 4.78 13.28
CA ASP A 45 7.65 4.59 14.44
C ASP A 45 7.59 3.16 15.03
N ILE A 46 6.87 2.23 14.39
CA ILE A 46 6.71 0.85 14.88
C ILE A 46 7.97 0.06 14.56
N LYS A 47 8.51 -0.65 15.55
CA LYS A 47 9.72 -1.49 15.36
C LYS A 47 9.37 -2.76 14.59
N THR A 48 10.30 -3.23 13.75
CA THR A 48 10.12 -4.46 12.96
C THR A 48 9.84 -5.68 13.85
N GLU A 49 10.44 -5.74 15.03
CA GLU A 49 10.19 -6.79 16.03
C GLU A 49 8.72 -6.82 16.50
N GLN A 50 8.07 -5.67 16.66
CA GLN A 50 6.65 -5.60 17.04
C GLN A 50 5.77 -6.17 15.92
N ILE A 51 6.10 -5.86 14.66
CA ILE A 51 5.42 -6.43 13.49
C ILE A 51 5.57 -7.95 13.49
N HIS A 52 6.78 -8.47 13.75
CA HIS A 52 7.03 -9.91 13.83
C HIS A 52 6.24 -10.59 14.95
N ARG A 53 6.08 -9.95 16.12
CA ARG A 53 5.24 -10.47 17.20
C ARG A 53 3.77 -10.54 16.81
N VAL A 54 3.24 -9.50 16.16
CA VAL A 54 1.87 -9.48 15.64
C VAL A 54 1.68 -10.64 14.67
N LEU A 55 2.54 -10.74 13.64
CA LEU A 55 2.48 -11.80 12.61
C LEU A 55 2.54 -13.20 13.20
N GLY A 56 3.43 -13.44 14.17
CA GLY A 56 3.57 -14.71 14.86
C GLY A 56 2.38 -15.12 15.72
N SER A 57 1.43 -14.20 15.95
CA SER A 57 0.26 -14.43 16.78
C SER A 57 -1.07 -14.42 16.04
N LEU A 58 -1.03 -14.33 14.70
CA LEU A 58 -2.24 -14.33 13.88
C LEU A 58 -2.86 -15.73 13.75
N PHE A 59 -2.03 -16.76 13.58
CA PHE A 59 -2.48 -18.13 13.31
C PHE A 59 -1.69 -19.16 14.12
N GLU A 60 -2.31 -20.29 14.44
CA GLU A 60 -1.68 -21.36 15.22
C GLU A 60 -0.59 -22.09 14.43
N TYR A 61 -0.79 -22.25 13.12
CA TYR A 61 0.14 -22.91 12.23
C TYR A 61 0.92 -21.92 11.38
N ARG A 62 2.04 -22.39 10.83
CA ARG A 62 2.87 -21.62 9.91
C ARG A 62 2.08 -21.26 8.65
N LEU A 63 2.08 -19.97 8.30
CA LEU A 63 1.57 -19.49 7.03
C LEU A 63 2.70 -19.40 6.01
N ASP A 64 2.65 -20.27 5.02
CA ASP A 64 3.58 -20.20 3.88
C ASP A 64 3.03 -19.27 2.80
N TRP A 65 3.94 -18.67 2.02
CA TRP A 65 3.64 -17.76 0.91
C TRP A 65 4.51 -18.11 -0.30
N SER A 66 3.97 -17.93 -1.50
CA SER A 66 4.72 -18.11 -2.74
C SER A 66 5.79 -17.02 -2.92
N LYS A 67 6.77 -17.29 -3.79
CA LYS A 67 7.82 -16.31 -4.11
C LYS A 67 7.24 -15.07 -4.78
N GLU A 68 6.23 -15.29 -5.62
CA GLU A 68 5.49 -14.26 -6.35
C GLU A 68 4.79 -13.31 -5.38
N SER A 69 4.02 -13.84 -4.41
CA SER A 69 3.36 -13.00 -3.40
C SER A 69 4.36 -12.28 -2.47
N LEU A 70 5.43 -12.97 -2.03
CA LEU A 70 6.44 -12.39 -1.14
C LEU A 70 7.24 -11.25 -1.78
N SER A 71 7.39 -11.27 -3.11
CA SER A 71 8.10 -10.21 -3.85
C SER A 71 7.46 -8.83 -3.63
N PHE A 72 6.13 -8.78 -3.46
CA PHE A 72 5.39 -7.55 -3.25
C PHE A 72 5.30 -7.11 -1.78
N PHE A 73 5.56 -8.02 -0.83
CA PHE A 73 5.50 -7.71 0.60
C PHE A 73 6.61 -6.71 0.98
N PRO A 74 6.34 -5.75 1.87
CA PRO A 74 7.37 -4.84 2.37
C PRO A 74 8.39 -5.62 3.20
N GLU A 75 9.64 -5.11 3.26
CA GLU A 75 10.77 -5.82 3.88
C GLU A 75 10.51 -6.22 5.34
N ALA A 76 9.83 -5.38 6.11
CA ALA A 76 9.45 -5.67 7.49
C ALA A 76 8.59 -6.93 7.65
N VAL A 77 7.72 -7.22 6.69
CA VAL A 77 6.87 -8.43 6.68
C VAL A 77 7.58 -9.58 5.96
N ARG A 78 8.27 -9.29 4.85
CA ARG A 78 8.98 -10.29 4.05
C ARG A 78 10.04 -11.02 4.86
N SER A 79 10.86 -10.28 5.61
CA SER A 79 11.92 -10.82 6.49
C SER A 79 11.39 -11.83 7.50
N PHE A 80 10.18 -11.65 8.03
CA PHE A 80 9.55 -12.61 8.94
C PHE A 80 9.34 -13.99 8.30
N TYR A 81 9.07 -14.05 7.00
CA TYR A 81 8.81 -15.31 6.29
C TYR A 81 10.08 -15.89 5.64
N THR A 82 11.03 -15.04 5.25
CA THR A 82 12.24 -15.46 4.51
C THR A 82 13.44 -15.74 5.41
N ASP A 83 13.59 -15.06 6.54
CA ASP A 83 14.74 -15.24 7.42
C ASP A 83 14.69 -16.61 8.13
N PRO A 84 15.73 -17.46 7.99
CA PRO A 84 15.82 -18.75 8.69
C PRO A 84 15.82 -18.63 10.23
N GLN A 85 16.19 -17.48 10.78
CA GLN A 85 16.21 -17.25 12.23
C GLN A 85 14.92 -16.62 12.76
N SER A 86 13.99 -16.28 11.87
CA SER A 86 12.71 -15.65 12.23
C SER A 86 11.86 -16.50 13.18
N HIS A 87 10.97 -15.83 13.92
CA HIS A 87 10.00 -16.53 14.77
C HIS A 87 9.06 -17.45 13.97
N ASN A 88 8.80 -17.15 12.69
CA ASN A 88 7.99 -18.01 11.81
C ASN A 88 8.51 -19.45 11.73
N GLN A 89 9.83 -19.64 11.76
CA GLN A 89 10.44 -20.98 11.72
C GLN A 89 10.21 -21.80 12.99
N LYS A 90 9.82 -21.15 14.10
CA LYS A 90 9.47 -21.81 15.36
C LYS A 90 7.99 -22.21 15.44
N ILE A 91 7.15 -21.65 14.56
CA ILE A 91 5.72 -21.97 14.49
C ILE A 91 5.54 -23.37 13.89
N ARG A 92 4.60 -24.14 14.44
CA ARG A 92 4.28 -25.51 14.03
C ARG A 92 3.77 -25.54 12.60
N VAL A 93 4.22 -26.52 11.82
CA VAL A 93 3.69 -26.76 10.47
C VAL A 93 2.40 -27.55 10.58
N ARG A 94 1.41 -27.16 9.77
CA ARG A 94 0.12 -27.85 9.71
C ARG A 94 0.29 -29.24 9.09
N PRO A 95 -0.24 -30.33 9.69
CA PRO A 95 -0.14 -31.66 9.11
C PRO A 95 -0.83 -31.73 7.75
N THR A 96 -0.09 -32.11 6.70
CA THR A 96 -0.65 -32.30 5.36
C THR A 96 -1.25 -33.70 5.22
N ILE A 97 -2.43 -33.80 4.61
CA ILE A 97 -3.11 -35.08 4.38
C ILE A 97 -2.47 -35.74 3.15
N ASN A 98 -1.80 -36.88 3.36
CA ASN A 98 -1.19 -37.63 2.25
C ASN A 98 -2.25 -38.43 1.46
N PRO A 99 -2.42 -38.19 0.15
CA PRO A 99 -3.37 -38.92 -0.69
C PRO A 99 -3.19 -40.44 -0.68
N ALA A 100 -1.95 -40.93 -0.74
CA ALA A 100 -1.68 -42.36 -0.80
C ALA A 100 -2.05 -43.06 0.52
N ALA A 101 -1.72 -42.44 1.65
CA ALA A 101 -2.06 -42.96 2.97
C ALA A 101 -3.58 -42.96 3.19
N LEU A 102 -4.26 -41.88 2.80
CA LEU A 102 -5.72 -41.80 2.93
C LEU A 102 -6.44 -42.82 2.03
N ARG A 103 -5.94 -43.03 0.80
CA ARG A 103 -6.47 -44.06 -0.09
C ARG A 103 -6.37 -45.46 0.53
N GLN A 104 -5.22 -45.78 1.14
CA GLN A 104 -5.04 -47.06 1.84
C GLN A 104 -5.96 -47.16 3.06
N GLN A 105 -6.15 -46.08 3.81
CA GLN A 105 -7.08 -46.05 4.94
C GLN A 105 -8.52 -46.32 4.49
N VAL A 106 -8.98 -45.72 3.39
CA VAL A 106 -10.32 -45.93 2.83
C VAL A 106 -10.51 -47.38 2.38
N ILE A 107 -9.51 -47.97 1.70
CA ILE A 107 -9.55 -49.36 1.23
C ILE A 107 -9.55 -50.35 2.41
N ASN A 108 -8.74 -50.10 3.43
CA ASN A 108 -8.58 -51.00 4.57
C ASN A 108 -9.74 -50.89 5.56
N ASN A 109 -10.32 -49.69 5.71
CA ASN A 109 -11.42 -49.44 6.64
C ASN A 109 -12.78 -49.66 5.97
N LYS A 110 -13.18 -50.94 5.88
CA LYS A 110 -14.48 -51.33 5.31
C LYS A 110 -15.67 -50.72 6.06
N ALA A 111 -15.54 -50.47 7.38
CA ALA A 111 -16.59 -49.86 8.19
C ALA A 111 -16.88 -48.41 7.80
N LEU A 112 -15.83 -47.64 7.48
CA LEU A 112 -15.95 -46.27 6.97
C LEU A 112 -16.70 -46.24 5.64
N THR A 113 -16.27 -47.08 4.69
CA THR A 113 -16.87 -47.14 3.35
C THR A 113 -18.31 -47.67 3.40
N SER A 114 -18.60 -48.69 4.22
CA SER A 114 -19.96 -49.22 4.36
C SER A 114 -20.91 -48.23 5.04
N TYR A 115 -20.43 -47.45 6.01
CA TYR A 115 -21.24 -46.38 6.61
C TYR A 115 -21.56 -45.28 5.61
N LEU A 116 -20.54 -44.77 4.89
CA LEU A 116 -20.71 -43.65 3.95
C LEU A 116 -21.53 -44.01 2.70
N LEU A 117 -21.47 -45.27 2.22
CA LEU A 117 -22.20 -45.71 1.03
C LEU A 117 -23.57 -46.33 1.35
N HIS A 118 -23.72 -47.01 2.48
CA HIS A 118 -24.92 -47.80 2.79
C HIS A 118 -25.63 -47.40 4.09
N GLY A 119 -25.08 -46.49 4.90
CA GLY A 119 -25.71 -46.04 6.14
C GLY A 119 -25.79 -47.11 7.22
N SER A 120 -24.79 -48.00 7.33
CA SER A 120 -24.81 -49.10 8.30
C SER A 120 -24.88 -48.59 9.76
N PRO A 121 -25.95 -48.90 10.53
CA PRO A 121 -26.12 -48.38 11.89
C PRO A 121 -25.08 -48.94 12.88
N GLU A 122 -24.53 -50.13 12.60
CA GLU A 122 -23.48 -50.77 13.43
C GLU A 122 -22.19 -49.95 13.48
N HIS A 123 -21.92 -49.16 12.44
CA HIS A 123 -20.70 -48.38 12.31
C HIS A 123 -20.90 -46.89 12.64
N GLU A 124 -22.14 -46.44 12.83
CA GLU A 124 -22.47 -45.04 13.06
C GLU A 124 -21.76 -44.48 14.31
N SER A 125 -21.89 -45.15 15.46
CA SER A 125 -21.31 -44.71 16.73
C SER A 125 -19.78 -44.61 16.68
N VAL A 126 -19.13 -45.53 15.95
CA VAL A 126 -17.68 -45.56 15.76
C VAL A 126 -17.24 -44.40 14.86
N MET A 127 -17.97 -44.10 13.79
CA MET A 127 -17.62 -43.00 12.89
C MET A 127 -17.86 -41.63 13.53
N VAL A 128 -18.98 -41.45 14.24
CA VAL A 128 -19.29 -40.21 14.96
C VAL A 128 -18.24 -39.95 16.04
N SER A 129 -17.87 -40.95 16.84
CA SER A 129 -16.81 -40.78 17.86
C SER A 129 -15.45 -40.47 17.25
N TYR A 130 -15.10 -41.09 16.11
CA TYR A 130 -13.84 -40.82 15.41
C TYR A 130 -13.74 -39.38 14.86
N PHE A 131 -14.79 -38.89 14.18
CA PHE A 131 -14.82 -37.54 13.60
C PHE A 131 -15.22 -36.44 14.59
N SER A 132 -15.60 -36.78 15.82
CA SER A 132 -15.75 -35.79 16.90
C SER A 132 -14.41 -35.19 17.34
N VAL A 133 -13.29 -35.84 17.02
CA VAL A 133 -11.95 -35.32 17.31
C VAL A 133 -11.51 -34.35 16.21
N ALA A 134 -11.19 -33.12 16.60
CA ALA A 134 -10.81 -32.02 15.69
C ALA A 134 -9.71 -32.36 14.68
N GLU A 135 -8.71 -33.15 15.07
CA GLU A 135 -7.61 -33.56 14.17
C GLU A 135 -8.10 -34.44 13.02
N ASN A 136 -9.12 -35.28 13.26
CA ASN A 136 -9.69 -36.18 12.26
C ASN A 136 -10.68 -35.45 11.33
N GLN A 137 -11.29 -34.34 11.79
CA GLN A 137 -12.27 -33.57 11.02
C GLN A 137 -11.71 -33.05 9.69
N ALA A 138 -10.44 -32.65 9.67
CA ALA A 138 -9.76 -32.19 8.45
C ALA A 138 -9.74 -33.24 7.34
N SER A 139 -9.73 -34.53 7.69
CA SER A 139 -9.70 -35.62 6.71
C SER A 139 -11.06 -35.96 6.12
N LEU A 140 -12.17 -35.54 6.73
CA LEU A 140 -13.53 -35.96 6.36
C LEU A 140 -13.86 -35.61 4.90
N LEU A 141 -13.66 -34.35 4.50
CA LEU A 141 -13.92 -33.92 3.12
C LEU A 141 -13.00 -34.66 2.12
N CYS A 142 -11.74 -34.91 2.49
CA CYS A 142 -10.79 -35.65 1.66
C CYS A 142 -11.16 -37.14 1.51
N VAL A 143 -11.74 -37.75 2.55
CA VAL A 143 -12.27 -39.13 2.50
C VAL A 143 -13.44 -39.21 1.53
N LEU A 144 -14.40 -38.28 1.65
CA LEU A 144 -15.53 -38.19 0.71
C LEU A 144 -15.02 -38.01 -0.72
N TRP A 145 -14.01 -37.16 -0.91
CA TRP A 145 -13.39 -36.96 -2.22
C TRP A 145 -12.80 -38.25 -2.80
N ILE A 146 -11.99 -39.00 -2.05
CA ILE A 146 -11.40 -40.25 -2.55
C ILE A 146 -12.46 -41.27 -2.95
N ILE A 147 -13.51 -41.44 -2.12
CA ILE A 147 -14.57 -42.41 -2.42
C ILE A 147 -15.28 -42.01 -3.71
N ALA A 148 -15.57 -40.71 -3.89
CA ALA A 148 -16.18 -40.19 -5.11
C ALA A 148 -15.30 -40.39 -6.34
N VAL A 149 -13.99 -40.17 -6.22
CA VAL A 149 -13.03 -40.41 -7.32
C VAL A 149 -12.95 -41.89 -7.68
N MET A 150 -12.94 -42.79 -6.70
CA MET A 150 -12.91 -44.23 -6.92
C MET A 150 -14.17 -44.74 -7.63
N GLN A 151 -15.34 -44.18 -7.29
CA GLN A 151 -16.61 -44.56 -7.91
C GLN A 151 -16.94 -43.76 -9.18
N GLY A 152 -16.29 -42.61 -9.39
CA GLY A 152 -16.51 -41.71 -10.52
C GLY A 152 -17.77 -40.84 -10.42
N SER A 153 -18.44 -40.78 -9.27
CA SER A 153 -19.63 -39.96 -9.05
C SER A 153 -19.82 -39.63 -7.56
N MET A 154 -20.43 -38.48 -7.27
CA MET A 154 -20.87 -38.08 -5.93
C MET A 154 -22.20 -38.73 -5.51
N ASP A 155 -22.94 -39.33 -6.45
CA ASP A 155 -24.28 -39.88 -6.22
C ASP A 155 -24.27 -41.21 -5.43
N VAL A 156 -23.07 -41.72 -5.13
CA VAL A 156 -22.87 -43.01 -4.45
C VAL A 156 -23.08 -42.95 -2.94
N PHE A 157 -23.10 -41.76 -2.34
CA PHE A 157 -23.15 -41.63 -0.89
C PHE A 157 -24.56 -41.80 -0.32
N HIS A 158 -24.63 -42.40 0.86
CA HIS A 158 -25.81 -42.31 1.71
C HIS A 158 -25.83 -40.93 2.40
N MET A 159 -26.51 -39.98 1.75
CA MET A 159 -26.51 -38.56 2.13
C MET A 159 -26.86 -38.26 3.61
N PRO A 160 -27.81 -38.95 4.27
CA PRO A 160 -28.07 -38.76 5.69
C PRO A 160 -26.86 -39.03 6.58
N SER A 161 -26.09 -40.10 6.30
CA SER A 161 -24.87 -40.43 7.04
C SER A 161 -23.77 -39.39 6.83
N VAL A 162 -23.62 -38.88 5.60
CA VAL A 162 -22.67 -37.80 5.30
C VAL A 162 -23.04 -36.53 6.05
N ARG A 163 -24.32 -36.13 6.02
CA ARG A 163 -24.82 -34.95 6.76
C ARG A 163 -24.51 -35.04 8.25
N LYS A 164 -24.78 -36.19 8.88
CA LYS A 164 -24.46 -36.40 10.31
C LYS A 164 -22.99 -36.12 10.63
N LEU A 165 -22.06 -36.57 9.79
CA LEU A 165 -20.63 -36.35 10.00
C LEU A 165 -20.21 -34.91 9.72
N LEU A 166 -20.75 -34.28 8.66
CA LEU A 166 -20.43 -32.89 8.32
C LEU A 166 -20.90 -31.91 9.42
N LEU A 167 -22.02 -32.21 10.09
CA LEU A 167 -22.52 -31.40 11.21
C LEU A 167 -21.65 -31.48 12.48
N LEU A 168 -20.72 -32.44 12.58
CA LEU A 168 -19.75 -32.49 13.69
C LEU A 168 -18.66 -31.42 13.56
N VAL A 169 -18.46 -30.88 12.35
CA VAL A 169 -17.43 -29.88 12.07
C VAL A 169 -17.93 -28.52 12.52
N ALA A 170 -17.14 -27.83 13.35
CA ALA A 170 -17.48 -26.48 13.79
C ALA A 170 -17.49 -25.51 12.58
N PRO A 171 -18.53 -24.68 12.39
CA PRO A 171 -18.64 -23.75 11.26
C PRO A 171 -17.40 -22.86 11.07
N ALA A 172 -16.76 -22.43 12.16
CA ALA A 172 -15.56 -21.59 12.14
C ALA A 172 -14.34 -22.24 11.46
N ARG A 173 -14.29 -23.58 11.38
CA ARG A 173 -13.17 -24.35 10.82
C ARG A 173 -13.43 -24.84 9.40
N VAL A 174 -14.65 -24.68 8.88
CA VAL A 174 -15.04 -25.16 7.55
C VAL A 174 -14.17 -24.54 6.46
N ASP A 175 -13.84 -23.25 6.59
CA ASP A 175 -12.91 -22.55 5.69
C ASP A 175 -11.52 -23.19 5.68
N THR A 176 -10.97 -23.44 6.86
CA THR A 176 -9.66 -24.09 7.06
C THR A 176 -9.62 -25.52 6.52
N HIS A 177 -10.73 -26.25 6.59
CA HIS A 177 -10.89 -27.58 5.98
C HIS A 177 -11.11 -27.53 4.46
N ALA A 178 -11.70 -26.46 3.93
CA ALA A 178 -11.77 -26.23 2.49
C ALA A 178 -10.36 -26.02 1.90
N VAL A 179 -9.45 -25.36 2.63
CA VAL A 179 -8.04 -25.27 2.25
C VAL A 179 -7.38 -26.66 2.18
N ASP A 180 -7.60 -27.50 3.19
CA ASP A 180 -7.07 -28.88 3.20
C ASP A 180 -7.61 -29.69 2.03
N LEU A 181 -8.92 -29.62 1.79
CA LEU A 181 -9.59 -30.30 0.68
C LEU A 181 -8.98 -29.88 -0.65
N ILE A 182 -8.78 -28.58 -0.89
CA ILE A 182 -8.26 -28.11 -2.18
C ILE A 182 -6.80 -28.51 -2.36
N ASP A 183 -5.95 -28.37 -1.33
CA ASP A 183 -4.57 -28.85 -1.42
C ASP A 183 -4.51 -30.35 -1.69
N PHE A 184 -5.41 -31.11 -1.04
CA PHE A 184 -5.57 -32.52 -1.29
C PHE A 184 -5.97 -32.80 -2.74
N ILE A 185 -7.05 -32.18 -3.23
CA ILE A 185 -7.56 -32.33 -4.60
C ILE A 185 -6.45 -32.08 -5.63
N LEU A 186 -5.66 -31.02 -5.45
CA LEU A 186 -4.60 -30.64 -6.40
C LEU A 186 -3.37 -31.58 -6.35
N SER A 187 -3.21 -32.30 -5.23
CA SER A 187 -2.12 -33.27 -5.02
C SER A 187 -2.44 -34.69 -5.50
N VAL A 188 -3.73 -35.03 -5.66
CA VAL A 188 -4.15 -36.35 -6.17
C VAL A 188 -3.82 -36.47 -7.66
N ASP A 189 -3.29 -37.63 -8.06
CA ASP A 189 -3.15 -38.00 -9.46
C ASP A 189 -4.41 -38.73 -9.95
N TYR A 190 -5.15 -38.09 -10.87
CA TYR A 190 -6.39 -38.62 -11.43
C TYR A 190 -6.18 -39.49 -12.68
N GLY A 191 -4.94 -39.60 -13.16
CA GLY A 191 -4.60 -40.27 -14.41
C GLY A 191 -5.05 -39.46 -15.65
N GLN A 192 -4.31 -39.60 -16.75
CA GLN A 192 -4.53 -38.80 -17.96
C GLN A 192 -5.85 -39.11 -18.68
N ASN A 193 -6.51 -40.22 -18.34
CA ASN A 193 -7.71 -40.69 -19.04
C ASN A 193 -9.01 -39.97 -18.63
N ARG A 194 -9.02 -39.20 -17.53
CA ARG A 194 -10.23 -38.50 -17.02
C ARG A 194 -9.90 -37.11 -16.44
N PRO A 195 -9.39 -36.15 -17.24
CA PRO A 195 -8.97 -34.84 -16.74
C PRO A 195 -10.12 -33.99 -16.19
N ASP A 196 -11.34 -34.17 -16.71
CA ASP A 196 -12.51 -33.37 -16.32
C ASP A 196 -13.25 -33.92 -15.09
N LEU A 197 -12.95 -35.16 -14.69
CA LEU A 197 -13.59 -35.79 -13.54
C LEU A 197 -13.47 -34.95 -12.26
N PRO A 198 -12.26 -34.52 -11.83
CA PRO A 198 -12.14 -33.72 -10.62
C PRO A 198 -12.83 -32.34 -10.72
N LEU A 199 -12.94 -31.77 -11.93
CA LEU A 199 -13.66 -30.51 -12.12
C LEU A 199 -15.16 -30.71 -11.85
N LYS A 200 -15.75 -31.76 -12.44
CA LYS A 200 -17.17 -32.10 -12.26
C LYS A 200 -17.52 -32.52 -10.83
N LEU A 201 -16.68 -33.35 -10.20
CA LEU A 201 -16.91 -33.77 -8.81
C LEU A 201 -16.90 -32.58 -7.84
N LEU A 202 -16.02 -31.60 -8.05
CA LEU A 202 -16.00 -30.39 -7.23
C LEU A 202 -17.24 -29.53 -7.49
N ASP A 203 -17.67 -29.40 -8.74
CA ASP A 203 -18.90 -28.68 -9.12
C ASP A 203 -20.14 -29.30 -8.43
N ASP A 204 -20.26 -30.63 -8.45
CA ASP A 204 -21.33 -31.35 -7.75
C ASP A 204 -21.27 -31.14 -6.21
N MET A 205 -20.08 -31.14 -5.62
CA MET A 205 -19.91 -30.86 -4.19
C MET A 205 -20.34 -29.44 -3.79
N ILE A 206 -20.10 -28.45 -4.65
CA ILE A 206 -20.45 -27.05 -4.40
C ILE A 206 -21.95 -26.82 -4.63
N TRP A 207 -22.49 -27.24 -5.78
CA TRP A 207 -23.81 -26.78 -6.22
C TRP A 207 -24.93 -27.79 -5.97
N LYS A 208 -24.69 -29.07 -6.30
CA LYS A 208 -25.71 -30.14 -6.20
C LYS A 208 -25.93 -30.56 -4.76
N TYR A 209 -24.83 -30.77 -4.03
CA TYR A 209 -24.87 -31.26 -2.64
C TYR A 209 -24.61 -30.18 -1.58
N GLN A 210 -24.02 -29.04 -1.98
CA GLN A 210 -23.69 -27.93 -1.09
C GLN A 210 -22.91 -28.36 0.16
N PHE A 211 -21.97 -29.31 0.00
CA PHE A 211 -21.08 -29.78 1.08
C PHE A 211 -20.02 -28.74 1.47
N VAL A 212 -19.67 -27.87 0.51
CA VAL A 212 -18.66 -26.83 0.69
C VAL A 212 -19.17 -25.53 0.09
N ASN A 213 -18.87 -24.41 0.75
CA ASN A 213 -19.22 -23.10 0.23
C ASN A 213 -18.29 -22.72 -0.93
N PHE A 214 -18.88 -22.29 -2.04
CA PHE A 214 -18.18 -21.79 -3.23
C PHE A 214 -17.12 -20.73 -2.89
N THR A 215 -17.44 -19.75 -2.02
CA THR A 215 -16.53 -18.65 -1.70
C THR A 215 -15.28 -19.14 -0.95
N ASN A 216 -15.43 -20.09 -0.03
CA ASN A 216 -14.32 -20.74 0.67
C ASN A 216 -13.42 -21.52 -0.31
N ILE A 217 -14.01 -22.20 -1.30
CA ILE A 217 -13.26 -22.92 -2.34
C ILE A 217 -12.46 -21.95 -3.22
N ILE A 218 -13.07 -20.85 -3.66
CA ILE A 218 -12.38 -19.80 -4.42
C ILE A 218 -11.22 -19.22 -3.61
N SER A 219 -11.42 -18.93 -2.32
CA SER A 219 -10.36 -18.48 -1.41
C SER A 219 -9.21 -19.49 -1.30
N ALA A 220 -9.54 -20.76 -1.09
CA ALA A 220 -8.56 -21.84 -0.96
C ALA A 220 -7.74 -22.06 -2.24
N LEU A 221 -8.38 -21.96 -3.42
CA LEU A 221 -7.68 -21.97 -4.71
C LEU A 221 -6.73 -20.77 -4.83
N GLY A 222 -7.20 -19.58 -4.42
CA GLY A 222 -6.46 -18.31 -4.41
C GLY A 222 -5.53 -18.08 -3.21
N LYS A 223 -5.21 -19.07 -2.38
CA LYS A 223 -4.50 -18.86 -1.10
C LYS A 223 -3.09 -18.24 -1.21
N GLY A 224 -2.47 -18.27 -2.39
CA GLY A 224 -1.16 -17.65 -2.66
C GLY A 224 0.05 -18.37 -2.03
N SER A 225 -0.03 -19.70 -1.91
CA SER A 225 1.07 -20.52 -1.40
C SER A 225 1.07 -21.92 -2.04
N GLY A 226 2.23 -22.58 -2.01
CA GLY A 226 2.45 -23.90 -2.59
C GLY A 226 3.41 -23.90 -3.79
N SER A 227 3.49 -25.04 -4.48
CA SER A 227 4.36 -25.21 -5.65
C SER A 227 3.79 -24.50 -6.89
N PRO A 228 4.64 -24.23 -7.91
CA PRO A 228 4.17 -23.74 -9.20
C PRO A 228 3.13 -24.67 -9.87
N ASP A 229 3.31 -25.99 -9.73
CA ASP A 229 2.35 -27.00 -10.21
C ASP A 229 0.97 -26.85 -9.54
N ARG A 230 0.94 -26.73 -8.20
CA ARG A 230 -0.30 -26.46 -7.46
C ARG A 230 -1.01 -25.23 -8.00
N THR A 231 -0.26 -24.15 -8.21
CA THR A 231 -0.81 -22.87 -8.65
C THR A 231 -1.41 -22.97 -10.06
N SER A 232 -0.71 -23.62 -10.99
CA SER A 232 -1.21 -23.85 -12.35
C SER A 232 -2.52 -24.65 -12.34
N LYS A 233 -2.57 -25.74 -11.57
CA LYS A 233 -3.80 -26.53 -11.40
C LYS A 233 -4.91 -25.68 -10.75
N ALA A 234 -4.60 -24.90 -9.71
CA ALA A 234 -5.58 -24.04 -9.05
C ALA A 234 -6.21 -23.02 -10.03
N PHE A 235 -5.42 -22.41 -10.93
CA PHE A 235 -5.96 -21.53 -11.97
C PHE A 235 -6.84 -22.25 -12.98
N ARG A 236 -6.53 -23.50 -13.35
CA ARG A 236 -7.43 -24.32 -14.18
C ARG A 236 -8.79 -24.55 -13.51
N PHE A 237 -8.81 -24.81 -12.20
CA PHE A 237 -10.04 -24.95 -11.42
C PHE A 237 -10.81 -23.62 -11.32
N ILE A 238 -10.12 -22.51 -11.07
CA ILE A 238 -10.74 -21.17 -11.06
C ILE A 238 -11.38 -20.86 -12.43
N GLN A 239 -10.65 -21.12 -13.52
CA GLN A 239 -11.16 -20.97 -14.88
C GLN A 239 -12.40 -21.85 -15.10
N TYR A 240 -12.38 -23.12 -14.69
CA TYR A 240 -13.55 -23.99 -14.83
C TYR A 240 -14.76 -23.45 -14.05
N LEU A 241 -14.60 -23.21 -12.75
CA LEU A 241 -15.70 -22.83 -11.85
C LEU A 241 -16.32 -21.47 -12.22
N LEU A 242 -15.52 -20.51 -12.70
CA LEU A 242 -16.00 -19.17 -13.03
C LEU A 242 -16.38 -19.00 -14.50
N LEU A 243 -15.69 -19.68 -15.43
CA LEU A 243 -15.85 -19.41 -16.86
C LEU A 243 -16.53 -20.55 -17.64
N GLU A 244 -16.31 -21.80 -17.26
CA GLU A 244 -16.83 -22.97 -18.01
C GLU A 244 -18.11 -23.54 -17.39
N SER A 245 -18.19 -23.62 -16.05
CA SER A 245 -19.39 -24.05 -15.34
C SER A 245 -20.49 -22.99 -15.47
N SER A 246 -21.71 -23.44 -15.78
CA SER A 246 -22.87 -22.58 -15.90
C SER A 246 -23.48 -22.18 -14.57
N GLU A 247 -23.17 -22.89 -13.47
CA GLU A 247 -23.87 -22.74 -12.19
C GLU A 247 -23.74 -21.32 -11.61
N PHE A 248 -22.52 -20.81 -11.47
CA PHE A 248 -22.30 -19.47 -10.95
C PHE A 248 -22.78 -18.39 -11.95
N ALA A 249 -22.53 -18.60 -13.24
CA ALA A 249 -22.92 -17.67 -14.29
C ALA A 249 -24.45 -17.50 -14.39
N ASN A 250 -25.21 -18.57 -14.23
CA ASN A 250 -26.67 -18.54 -14.25
C ASN A 250 -27.22 -17.77 -13.04
N ARG A 251 -26.64 -17.98 -11.85
CA ARG A 251 -26.95 -17.22 -10.62
C ARG A 251 -26.70 -15.73 -10.79
N VAL A 252 -25.55 -15.35 -11.34
CA VAL A 252 -25.22 -13.95 -11.65
C VAL A 252 -26.19 -13.38 -12.69
N THR A 253 -26.53 -14.15 -13.73
CA THR A 253 -27.50 -13.71 -14.75
C THR A 253 -28.87 -13.45 -14.13
N LYS A 254 -29.33 -14.33 -13.25
CA LYS A 254 -30.59 -14.15 -12.51
C LYS A 254 -30.52 -12.92 -11.61
N TRP A 255 -29.46 -12.78 -10.82
CA TRP A 255 -29.24 -11.61 -9.97
C TRP A 255 -29.33 -10.31 -10.77
N THR A 256 -28.61 -10.22 -11.89
CA THR A 256 -28.63 -9.06 -12.78
C THR A 256 -30.00 -8.83 -13.42
N SER A 257 -30.75 -9.89 -13.75
CA SER A 257 -32.10 -9.77 -14.33
C SER A 257 -33.14 -9.17 -13.36
N LEU A 258 -32.93 -9.34 -12.05
CA LEU A 258 -33.81 -8.77 -11.02
C LEU A 258 -33.60 -7.27 -10.82
N GLY A 259 -32.54 -6.70 -11.42
CA GLY A 259 -32.28 -5.26 -11.39
C GLY A 259 -32.15 -4.72 -9.97
N PHE A 260 -31.31 -5.35 -9.16
CA PHE A 260 -30.94 -4.81 -7.85
C PHE A 260 -30.32 -3.43 -8.00
N SER A 261 -30.71 -2.50 -7.13
CA SER A 261 -30.08 -1.20 -7.06
C SER A 261 -28.62 -1.37 -6.64
N ARG A 262 -27.71 -0.59 -7.26
CA ARG A 262 -26.33 -0.44 -6.77
C ARG A 262 -26.31 0.10 -5.33
N ARG A 263 -27.41 0.73 -4.89
CA ARG A 263 -27.62 1.32 -3.57
C ARG A 263 -28.79 0.61 -2.91
N TYR A 264 -28.52 -0.49 -2.21
CA TYR A 264 -29.57 -1.29 -1.58
C TYR A 264 -30.45 -0.48 -0.60
N TRP A 265 -29.94 0.60 -0.01
CA TRP A 265 -30.70 1.47 0.90
C TRP A 265 -31.71 2.39 0.20
N THR A 266 -31.62 2.57 -1.13
CA THR A 266 -32.62 3.34 -1.90
C THR A 266 -33.73 2.44 -2.45
N GLU A 267 -33.66 1.15 -2.18
CA GLU A 267 -34.51 0.13 -2.79
C GLU A 267 -35.55 -0.35 -1.78
N GLU A 268 -36.84 -0.17 -2.11
CA GLU A 268 -37.95 -0.51 -1.22
C GLU A 268 -38.28 -2.02 -1.28
N ASP A 269 -38.05 -2.67 -2.41
CA ASP A 269 -38.45 -4.06 -2.69
C ASP A 269 -37.28 -5.07 -2.68
N PHE A 270 -36.15 -4.70 -2.06
CA PHE A 270 -34.93 -5.52 -2.02
C PHE A 270 -35.19 -6.95 -1.53
N HIS A 271 -35.91 -7.10 -0.41
CA HIS A 271 -36.20 -8.41 0.18
C HIS A 271 -37.06 -9.28 -0.75
N HIS A 272 -38.03 -8.68 -1.45
CA HIS A 272 -38.88 -9.41 -2.39
C HIS A 272 -38.05 -9.96 -3.57
N LYS A 273 -37.15 -9.15 -4.15
CA LYS A 273 -36.21 -9.60 -5.19
C LYS A 273 -35.27 -10.69 -4.68
N LEU A 274 -34.75 -10.55 -3.45
CA LEU A 274 -33.89 -11.57 -2.84
C LEU A 274 -34.64 -12.90 -2.68
N MET A 275 -35.89 -12.88 -2.20
CA MET A 275 -36.70 -14.10 -2.09
C MET A 275 -37.00 -14.72 -3.46
N GLN A 276 -37.20 -13.90 -4.50
CA GLN A 276 -37.35 -14.40 -5.87
C GLN A 276 -36.07 -15.08 -6.38
N TYR A 277 -34.89 -14.55 -6.04
CA TYR A 277 -33.60 -15.18 -6.32
C TYR A 277 -33.46 -16.52 -5.59
N LEU A 278 -33.67 -16.52 -4.27
CA LEU A 278 -33.50 -17.71 -3.42
C LEU A 278 -34.54 -18.80 -3.70
N HIS A 279 -35.68 -18.46 -4.29
CA HIS A 279 -36.65 -19.45 -4.76
C HIS A 279 -36.11 -20.29 -5.93
N GLU A 280 -35.35 -19.65 -6.84
CA GLU A 280 -34.74 -20.32 -8.00
C GLU A 280 -33.40 -20.97 -7.64
N TYR A 281 -32.61 -20.29 -6.79
CA TYR A 281 -31.30 -20.76 -6.33
C TYR A 281 -31.26 -20.81 -4.80
N PRO A 282 -31.87 -21.83 -4.17
CA PRO A 282 -31.87 -21.96 -2.71
C PRO A 282 -30.46 -22.26 -2.17
N GLU A 283 -30.14 -21.63 -1.05
CA GLU A 283 -28.88 -21.80 -0.31
C GLU A 283 -29.16 -22.55 0.98
N TYR A 284 -28.47 -23.69 1.18
CA TYR A 284 -28.66 -24.61 2.30
C TYR A 284 -27.41 -24.59 3.19
N HIS A 285 -27.60 -24.52 4.52
CA HIS A 285 -26.51 -24.31 5.47
C HIS A 285 -26.28 -25.49 6.44
N GLU A 286 -27.19 -26.46 6.47
CA GLU A 286 -27.08 -27.70 7.25
C GLU A 286 -26.98 -28.95 6.37
N TYR A 287 -26.48 -28.77 5.14
CA TYR A 287 -26.28 -29.85 4.16
C TYR A 287 -27.59 -30.57 3.78
N GLU A 288 -28.71 -29.84 3.74
CA GLU A 288 -30.06 -30.36 3.50
C GLU A 288 -30.49 -30.37 2.01
N ALA A 289 -29.59 -29.98 1.11
CA ALA A 289 -29.85 -29.90 -0.34
C ALA A 289 -30.45 -31.20 -0.91
N PHE A 290 -29.90 -32.36 -0.51
CA PHE A 290 -30.38 -33.67 -0.97
C PHE A 290 -31.83 -33.95 -0.54
N ALA A 291 -32.23 -33.51 0.66
CA ALA A 291 -33.56 -33.73 1.21
C ALA A 291 -34.60 -32.85 0.52
N MET A 292 -34.20 -31.62 0.14
CA MET A 292 -35.05 -30.70 -0.59
C MET A 292 -35.25 -31.13 -2.05
N ALA A 293 -34.19 -31.64 -2.70
CA ALA A 293 -34.30 -32.24 -4.02
C ALA A 293 -35.25 -33.45 -4.00
N GLN A 294 -35.16 -34.30 -2.98
CA GLN A 294 -36.10 -35.42 -2.80
C GLN A 294 -37.54 -34.93 -2.60
N LYS A 295 -37.75 -33.91 -1.76
CA LYS A 295 -39.07 -33.31 -1.53
C LYS A 295 -39.71 -32.78 -2.83
N GLN A 296 -38.92 -32.17 -3.72
CA GLN A 296 -39.43 -31.70 -5.01
C GLN A 296 -39.88 -32.86 -5.91
N GLN A 297 -39.21 -34.01 -5.83
CA GLN A 297 -39.53 -35.19 -6.65
C GLN A 297 -40.68 -36.01 -6.08
N THR A 298 -40.72 -36.23 -4.76
CA THR A 298 -41.67 -37.14 -4.09
C THR A 298 -42.83 -36.43 -3.39
N GLY A 299 -42.78 -35.10 -3.27
CA GLY A 299 -43.76 -34.29 -2.55
C GLY A 299 -43.68 -34.39 -1.02
N GLN A 300 -42.84 -35.28 -0.49
CA GLN A 300 -42.67 -35.50 0.96
C GLN A 300 -41.24 -35.22 1.39
N MET A 301 -41.10 -34.50 2.50
CA MET A 301 -39.78 -34.21 3.08
C MET A 301 -39.29 -35.43 3.86
N PRO A 302 -38.08 -35.96 3.58
CA PRO A 302 -37.54 -37.06 4.36
C PRO A 302 -37.29 -36.60 5.79
N THR A 303 -37.47 -37.51 6.76
CA THR A 303 -37.16 -37.25 8.16
C THR A 303 -35.65 -37.10 8.33
N LEU A 304 -35.21 -35.92 8.76
CA LEU A 304 -33.81 -35.61 8.99
C LEU A 304 -33.42 -35.92 10.44
N ASP A 305 -32.28 -36.61 10.60
CA ASP A 305 -31.65 -36.88 11.89
C ASP A 305 -30.18 -36.45 11.81
N PRO A 306 -29.73 -35.44 12.58
CA PRO A 306 -30.51 -34.60 13.50
C PRO A 306 -31.53 -33.68 12.77
N PRO A 307 -32.61 -33.21 13.43
CA PRO A 307 -33.57 -32.30 12.81
C PRO A 307 -32.93 -30.95 12.46
N LEU A 308 -33.52 -30.22 11.50
CA LEU A 308 -33.07 -28.88 11.11
C LEU A 308 -33.21 -27.90 12.28
N GLN A 309 -32.19 -27.07 12.49
CA GLN A 309 -32.29 -25.99 13.45
C GLN A 309 -33.08 -24.81 12.86
N PRO A 310 -33.62 -23.91 13.70
CA PRO A 310 -34.26 -22.69 13.24
C PRO A 310 -33.28 -21.85 12.40
N GLN A 311 -33.62 -21.61 11.14
CA GLN A 311 -32.80 -20.80 10.24
C GLN A 311 -32.80 -19.34 10.69
N MET A 312 -31.62 -18.72 10.66
CA MET A 312 -31.47 -17.29 10.90
C MET A 312 -32.04 -16.50 9.71
N PRO A 313 -32.70 -15.35 9.94
CA PRO A 313 -33.23 -14.54 8.86
C PRO A 313 -32.13 -14.02 7.91
N VAL A 314 -32.34 -14.20 6.60
CA VAL A 314 -31.46 -13.69 5.54
C VAL A 314 -32.11 -12.46 4.89
N TYR A 315 -31.49 -11.29 5.05
CA TYR A 315 -32.03 -10.02 4.56
C TYR A 315 -31.32 -9.48 3.31
N PHE A 316 -30.00 -9.68 3.22
CA PHE A 316 -29.16 -9.00 2.23
C PHE A 316 -28.20 -9.91 1.47
N THR A 317 -27.82 -11.04 2.08
CA THR A 317 -26.72 -11.87 1.62
C THR A 317 -27.20 -12.99 0.71
N ASN A 318 -26.33 -13.35 -0.22
CA ASN A 318 -26.39 -14.53 -1.06
C ASN A 318 -24.98 -14.77 -1.64
N ILE A 319 -24.80 -15.88 -2.32
CA ILE A 319 -23.52 -16.27 -2.90
C ILE A 319 -22.93 -15.27 -3.91
N VAL A 320 -23.76 -14.49 -4.62
CA VAL A 320 -23.31 -13.48 -5.58
C VAL A 320 -22.78 -12.24 -4.86
N SER A 321 -23.50 -11.74 -3.85
CA SER A 321 -23.02 -10.62 -3.02
C SER A 321 -21.77 -11.01 -2.24
N ASP A 322 -21.76 -12.23 -1.70
CA ASP A 322 -20.68 -12.74 -0.86
C ASP A 322 -19.42 -13.03 -1.67
N PHE A 323 -19.52 -13.19 -2.99
CA PHE A 323 -18.37 -13.39 -3.88
C PHE A 323 -17.54 -12.12 -4.09
N VAL A 324 -18.11 -10.92 -3.93
CA VAL A 324 -17.42 -9.64 -4.26
C VAL A 324 -16.09 -9.47 -3.50
N PRO A 325 -15.99 -9.72 -2.18
CA PRO A 325 -14.70 -9.66 -1.47
C PRO A 325 -13.69 -10.72 -1.94
N PHE A 326 -14.15 -11.89 -2.40
CA PHE A 326 -13.26 -12.92 -2.93
C PHE A 326 -12.76 -12.60 -4.34
N LEU A 327 -13.56 -11.85 -5.12
CA LEU A 327 -13.12 -11.29 -6.39
C LEU A 327 -11.93 -10.33 -6.20
N GLU A 328 -11.90 -9.54 -5.11
CA GLU A 328 -10.73 -8.71 -4.77
C GLU A 328 -9.45 -9.53 -4.57
N VAL A 329 -9.57 -10.63 -3.82
CA VAL A 329 -8.47 -11.55 -3.55
C VAL A 329 -8.02 -12.18 -4.86
N LEU A 330 -8.94 -12.67 -5.69
CA LEU A 330 -8.63 -13.25 -6.99
C LEU A 330 -7.91 -12.25 -7.92
N ILE A 331 -8.41 -11.02 -8.05
CA ILE A 331 -7.76 -9.97 -8.86
C ILE A 331 -6.32 -9.77 -8.37
N SER A 332 -6.13 -9.62 -7.06
CA SER A 332 -4.82 -9.43 -6.45
C SER A 332 -3.87 -10.60 -6.75
N ARG A 333 -4.35 -11.84 -6.66
CA ARG A 333 -3.56 -13.04 -6.97
C ARG A 333 -3.22 -13.15 -8.45
N LEU A 334 -4.17 -12.94 -9.35
CA LEU A 334 -3.93 -13.02 -10.78
C LEU A 334 -2.90 -11.98 -11.25
N VAL A 335 -2.90 -10.78 -10.63
CA VAL A 335 -1.88 -9.74 -10.84
C VAL A 335 -0.49 -10.19 -10.36
N GLU A 336 -0.39 -10.88 -9.22
CA GLU A 336 0.89 -11.38 -8.71
C GLU A 336 1.52 -12.47 -9.58
N TYR A 337 0.68 -13.32 -10.17
CA TYR A 337 1.10 -14.42 -11.04
C TYR A 337 1.06 -14.08 -12.54
N ALA A 338 0.89 -12.81 -12.89
CA ALA A 338 0.84 -12.31 -14.27
C ALA A 338 -0.14 -13.05 -15.20
N GLN A 339 -1.30 -13.46 -14.67
CA GLN A 339 -2.35 -14.16 -15.41
C GLN A 339 -3.28 -13.19 -16.15
N VAL A 340 -2.75 -12.48 -17.15
CA VAL A 340 -3.43 -11.39 -17.87
C VAL A 340 -4.76 -11.86 -18.51
N ASP A 341 -4.74 -12.94 -19.28
CA ASP A 341 -5.92 -13.37 -20.06
C ASP A 341 -7.04 -13.90 -19.16
N LEU A 342 -6.69 -14.67 -18.12
CA LEU A 342 -7.66 -15.17 -17.14
C LEU A 342 -8.28 -14.02 -16.33
N LEU A 343 -7.46 -13.03 -15.95
CA LEU A 343 -7.94 -11.83 -15.26
C LEU A 343 -8.93 -11.05 -16.13
N ILE A 344 -8.60 -10.82 -17.40
CA ILE A 344 -9.47 -10.14 -18.37
C ILE A 344 -10.81 -10.88 -18.49
N ALA A 345 -10.79 -12.20 -18.70
CA ALA A 345 -12.00 -13.00 -18.88
C ALA A 345 -12.91 -12.96 -17.65
N ILE A 346 -12.34 -13.03 -16.44
CA ILE A 346 -13.11 -12.93 -15.18
C ILE A 346 -13.68 -11.52 -15.00
N MET A 347 -12.90 -10.47 -15.28
CA MET A 347 -13.36 -9.08 -15.14
C MET A 347 -14.44 -8.72 -16.15
N ASP A 348 -14.35 -9.19 -17.40
CA ASP A 348 -15.37 -8.96 -18.41
C ASP A 348 -16.70 -9.63 -18.05
N ARG A 349 -16.66 -10.79 -17.39
CA ARG A 349 -17.87 -11.52 -16.98
C ARG A 349 -18.46 -11.01 -15.66
N TYR A 350 -17.64 -10.70 -14.67
CA TYR A 350 -18.08 -10.47 -13.29
C TYR A 350 -17.69 -9.10 -12.71
N GLY A 351 -16.95 -8.26 -13.44
CA GLY A 351 -16.49 -6.95 -12.95
C GLY A 351 -17.62 -6.00 -12.55
N HIS A 352 -18.80 -6.12 -13.18
CA HIS A 352 -19.99 -5.32 -12.81
C HIS A 352 -20.54 -5.64 -11.41
N LEU A 353 -20.23 -6.81 -10.83
CA LEU A 353 -20.60 -7.13 -9.45
C LEU A 353 -19.88 -6.24 -8.43
N PHE A 354 -18.78 -5.61 -8.83
CA PHE A 354 -18.01 -4.72 -7.98
C PHE A 354 -18.77 -3.43 -7.61
N TYR A 355 -19.87 -3.12 -8.30
CA TYR A 355 -20.77 -2.02 -7.91
C TYR A 355 -21.46 -2.26 -6.56
N TYR A 356 -21.53 -3.51 -6.09
CA TYR A 356 -22.03 -3.84 -4.75
C TYR A 356 -20.94 -3.80 -3.68
N HIS A 357 -19.71 -3.45 -4.04
CA HIS A 357 -18.61 -3.36 -3.10
C HIS A 357 -18.74 -2.12 -2.19
N ASN A 358 -18.35 -2.26 -0.92
CA ASN A 358 -18.46 -1.17 0.06
C ASN A 358 -17.46 -0.03 -0.15
N ALA A 359 -16.28 -0.35 -0.71
CA ALA A 359 -15.18 0.61 -0.87
C ALA A 359 -14.40 0.43 -2.18
N PRO A 360 -15.05 0.55 -3.36
CA PRO A 360 -14.44 0.23 -4.64
C PRO A 360 -13.31 1.21 -5.01
N LEU A 361 -13.42 2.51 -4.67
CA LEU A 361 -12.34 3.47 -4.94
C LEU A 361 -11.09 3.13 -4.12
N SER A 362 -11.24 2.85 -2.83
CA SER A 362 -10.13 2.44 -1.97
C SER A 362 -9.51 1.14 -2.46
N PHE A 363 -10.30 0.16 -2.91
CA PHE A 363 -9.74 -1.07 -3.48
C PHE A 363 -8.89 -0.78 -4.72
N VAL A 364 -9.44 -0.10 -5.73
CA VAL A 364 -8.74 0.18 -6.99
C VAL A 364 -7.49 1.03 -6.76
N SER A 365 -7.59 2.10 -5.96
CA SER A 365 -6.43 2.94 -5.65
C SER A 365 -5.36 2.17 -4.87
N ASN A 366 -5.74 1.33 -3.90
CA ASN A 366 -4.76 0.52 -3.16
C ASN A 366 -4.16 -0.60 -4.01
N LEU A 367 -4.94 -1.19 -4.94
CA LEU A 367 -4.46 -2.21 -5.86
C LEU A 367 -3.34 -1.65 -6.73
N LEU A 368 -3.59 -0.50 -7.37
CA LEU A 368 -2.59 0.19 -8.18
C LEU A 368 -1.38 0.60 -7.34
N LEU A 369 -1.60 1.26 -6.20
CA LEU A 369 -0.53 1.76 -5.34
C LEU A 369 0.37 0.63 -4.79
N TYR A 370 -0.23 -0.49 -4.37
CA TYR A 370 0.49 -1.59 -3.75
C TYR A 370 1.33 -2.39 -4.76
N TYR A 371 0.80 -2.60 -5.96
CA TYR A 371 1.49 -3.38 -6.99
C TYR A 371 2.37 -2.53 -7.91
N PHE A 372 2.38 -1.21 -7.78
CA PHE A 372 3.18 -0.34 -8.65
C PHE A 372 4.71 -0.53 -8.48
N PRO A 373 5.51 -0.60 -9.57
CA PRO A 373 5.11 -0.86 -10.95
C PRO A 373 4.88 -2.37 -11.16
N ASN A 374 3.80 -2.73 -11.86
CA ASN A 374 3.56 -4.12 -12.26
C ASN A 374 3.09 -4.14 -13.71
N ASP A 375 3.77 -4.94 -14.53
CA ASP A 375 3.54 -5.03 -15.98
C ASP A 375 2.10 -5.47 -16.31
N THR A 376 1.50 -6.33 -15.48
CA THR A 376 0.11 -6.79 -15.61
C THR A 376 -0.88 -5.63 -15.45
N LEU A 377 -0.64 -4.73 -14.50
CA LEU A 377 -1.50 -3.56 -14.28
C LEU A 377 -1.18 -2.41 -15.26
N ALA A 378 0.05 -2.38 -15.78
CA ALA A 378 0.46 -1.45 -16.82
C ALA A 378 -0.12 -1.83 -18.20
N ASP A 379 -0.49 -3.10 -18.42
CA ASP A 379 -1.20 -3.52 -19.63
C ASP A 379 -2.52 -2.73 -19.75
N PRO A 380 -2.71 -1.93 -20.81
CA PRO A 380 -3.93 -1.14 -20.99
C PRO A 380 -5.21 -1.96 -20.98
N ARG A 381 -5.16 -3.23 -21.43
CA ARG A 381 -6.32 -4.14 -21.45
C ARG A 381 -6.80 -4.42 -20.03
N VAL A 382 -5.88 -4.58 -19.08
CA VAL A 382 -6.18 -4.83 -17.66
C VAL A 382 -6.51 -3.51 -16.96
N CYS A 383 -5.67 -2.49 -17.14
CA CYS A 383 -5.82 -1.18 -16.50
C CYS A 383 -7.22 -0.59 -16.73
N LYS A 384 -7.70 -0.58 -17.98
CA LYS A 384 -9.05 -0.10 -18.32
C LYS A 384 -10.13 -0.84 -17.56
N ARG A 385 -10.02 -2.17 -17.42
CA ARG A 385 -11.00 -3.00 -16.71
C ARG A 385 -10.95 -2.78 -15.19
N VAL A 386 -9.77 -2.57 -14.62
CA VAL A 386 -9.60 -2.24 -13.20
C VAL A 386 -10.31 -0.95 -12.86
N VAL A 387 -10.23 0.05 -13.73
CA VAL A 387 -10.91 1.34 -13.53
C VAL A 387 -12.42 1.23 -13.76
N ARG A 388 -12.87 0.38 -14.71
CA ARG A 388 -14.30 0.08 -14.94
C ARG A 388 -15.00 -0.60 -13.75
N LEU A 389 -14.27 -1.08 -12.75
CA LEU A 389 -14.84 -1.53 -11.47
C LEU A 389 -15.47 -0.37 -10.68
N LEU A 390 -15.09 0.87 -10.99
CA LEU A 390 -15.65 2.07 -10.38
C LEU A 390 -16.91 2.52 -11.10
N ASP A 391 -17.85 3.06 -10.34
CA ASP A 391 -19.02 3.75 -10.90
C ASP A 391 -18.64 5.20 -11.24
N PHE A 392 -18.54 5.51 -12.53
CA PHE A 392 -18.16 6.84 -13.02
C PHE A 392 -19.20 7.93 -12.68
N ASP A 393 -20.45 7.54 -12.38
CA ASP A 393 -21.46 8.49 -11.92
C ASP A 393 -21.21 8.92 -10.46
N GLN A 394 -20.50 8.08 -9.69
CA GLN A 394 -20.22 8.31 -8.27
C GLN A 394 -18.93 9.09 -8.03
N TYR A 395 -17.93 8.90 -8.90
CA TYR A 395 -16.59 9.46 -8.72
C TYR A 395 -16.27 10.47 -9.83
N ASP A 396 -15.87 11.69 -9.43
CA ASP A 396 -15.55 12.81 -10.33
C ASP A 396 -14.16 12.62 -10.99
N LEU A 397 -14.10 11.65 -11.91
CA LEU A 397 -12.93 11.36 -12.75
C LEU A 397 -12.88 12.31 -13.96
N ALA A 398 -11.66 12.62 -14.39
CA ALA A 398 -11.40 13.43 -15.56
C ALA A 398 -12.00 12.79 -16.82
N PRO A 399 -12.59 13.58 -17.74
CA PRO A 399 -13.26 13.05 -18.93
C PRO A 399 -12.33 12.25 -19.83
N GLU A 400 -11.03 12.58 -19.85
CA GLU A 400 -10.00 11.85 -20.60
C GLU A 400 -9.83 10.42 -20.06
N VAL A 401 -9.90 10.22 -18.74
CA VAL A 401 -9.84 8.89 -18.12
C VAL A 401 -11.09 8.09 -18.45
N ILE A 402 -12.26 8.71 -18.37
CA ILE A 402 -13.54 8.04 -18.71
C ILE A 402 -13.51 7.61 -20.19
N ALA A 403 -13.10 8.50 -21.09
CA ALA A 403 -12.97 8.19 -22.51
C ALA A 403 -11.94 7.07 -22.76
N TYR A 404 -10.78 7.13 -22.11
CA TYR A 404 -9.75 6.09 -22.18
C TYR A 404 -10.25 4.72 -21.70
N CYS A 405 -11.09 4.71 -20.67
CA CYS A 405 -11.69 3.49 -20.17
C CYS A 405 -12.83 2.98 -21.05
N GLN A 406 -13.55 3.82 -21.78
CA GLN A 406 -14.68 3.40 -22.62
C GLN A 406 -14.27 3.02 -24.05
N GLN A 407 -13.30 3.71 -24.62
CA GLN A 407 -12.83 3.49 -25.97
C GLN A 407 -11.61 2.57 -25.98
N ASP A 408 -11.57 1.61 -26.90
CA ASP A 408 -10.43 0.70 -27.03
C ASP A 408 -9.23 1.39 -27.70
N ASP A 409 -9.47 2.42 -28.53
CA ASP A 409 -8.43 3.22 -29.17
C ASP A 409 -7.66 4.06 -28.13
N LEU A 410 -6.35 3.78 -28.03
CA LEU A 410 -5.43 4.40 -27.07
C LEU A 410 -4.96 5.77 -27.58
N ASP A 411 -5.67 6.85 -27.27
CA ASP A 411 -5.11 8.20 -27.49
C ASP A 411 -4.29 8.68 -26.28
N ALA A 412 -3.08 8.14 -26.13
CA ALA A 412 -2.14 8.56 -25.10
C ALA A 412 -1.78 10.06 -25.18
N LYS A 413 -2.07 10.74 -26.30
CA LYS A 413 -1.80 12.17 -26.48
C LYS A 413 -2.76 13.06 -25.68
N ALA A 414 -3.90 12.53 -25.25
CA ALA A 414 -4.83 13.25 -24.38
C ALA A 414 -4.24 13.53 -22.97
N PHE A 415 -3.26 12.73 -22.54
CA PHE A 415 -2.58 12.85 -21.25
C PHE A 415 -1.37 13.79 -21.34
N ASP A 416 -1.64 15.06 -21.64
CA ASP A 416 -0.62 16.11 -21.79
C ASP A 416 -0.36 16.89 -20.49
N ALA A 417 0.52 17.89 -20.55
CA ALA A 417 0.80 18.76 -19.40
C ALA A 417 -0.45 19.51 -18.91
N GLY A 418 -1.40 19.82 -19.79
CA GLY A 418 -2.66 20.49 -19.43
C GLY A 418 -3.59 19.57 -18.64
N TYR A 419 -3.62 18.28 -18.95
CA TYR A 419 -4.34 17.27 -18.17
C TYR A 419 -3.84 17.25 -16.72
N PHE A 420 -2.53 17.12 -16.50
CA PHE A 420 -1.96 17.05 -15.15
C PHE A 420 -2.15 18.35 -14.35
N GLU A 421 -2.15 19.51 -15.02
CA GLU A 421 -2.52 20.77 -14.39
C GLU A 421 -3.97 20.76 -13.90
N ARG A 422 -4.92 20.26 -14.70
CA ARG A 422 -6.33 20.16 -14.29
C ARG A 422 -6.50 19.24 -13.10
N VAL A 423 -5.81 18.11 -13.07
CA VAL A 423 -5.80 17.16 -11.92
C VAL A 423 -5.31 17.85 -10.65
N ILE A 424 -4.17 18.55 -10.72
CA ILE A 424 -3.60 19.26 -9.56
C ILE A 424 -4.47 20.43 -9.13
N SER A 425 -5.04 21.18 -10.07
CA SER A 425 -5.93 22.31 -9.77
C SER A 425 -7.22 21.83 -9.10
N LYS A 426 -7.81 20.73 -9.58
CA LYS A 426 -8.96 20.05 -8.95
C LYS A 426 -8.62 19.62 -7.52
N LEU A 427 -7.43 19.07 -7.29
CA LEU A 427 -6.96 18.72 -5.94
C LEU A 427 -6.81 19.96 -5.05
N ALA A 428 -6.19 21.02 -5.56
CA ALA A 428 -6.01 22.27 -4.82
C ALA A 428 -7.36 22.89 -4.40
N ASP A 429 -8.35 22.91 -5.30
CA ASP A 429 -9.70 23.38 -4.99
C ASP A 429 -10.39 22.52 -3.92
N ASN A 430 -10.16 21.20 -3.92
CA ASN A 430 -10.68 20.29 -2.89
C ASN A 430 -9.98 20.44 -1.52
N LEU A 431 -8.81 21.07 -1.47
CA LEU A 431 -8.08 21.38 -0.22
C LEU A 431 -8.37 22.79 0.31
N ASP A 432 -8.80 23.70 -0.56
CA ASP A 432 -9.10 25.09 -0.18
C ASP A 432 -10.25 25.14 0.82
N THR A 433 -10.00 25.64 2.03
CA THR A 433 -11.03 25.79 3.07
C THR A 433 -12.28 26.56 2.65
N GLN A 434 -12.17 27.47 1.66
CA GLN A 434 -13.31 28.24 1.15
C GLN A 434 -14.16 27.46 0.14
N LYS A 435 -13.53 26.53 -0.60
CA LYS A 435 -14.17 25.75 -1.67
C LYS A 435 -14.40 24.29 -1.31
N CYS A 436 -13.79 23.80 -0.24
CA CYS A 436 -13.89 22.45 0.34
C CYS A 436 -15.24 22.25 1.04
N ALA A 437 -16.32 22.63 0.37
CA ALA A 437 -17.68 22.30 0.78
C ALA A 437 -18.07 20.99 0.08
N PRO A 438 -18.76 20.06 0.77
CA PRO A 438 -19.35 18.90 0.13
C PRO A 438 -20.29 19.36 -0.98
N ARG A 439 -19.97 19.04 -2.25
CA ARG A 439 -20.87 19.34 -3.36
C ARG A 439 -22.18 18.55 -3.17
N HIS A 440 -23.29 19.28 -3.05
CA HIS A 440 -24.62 18.67 -3.04
C HIS A 440 -24.95 18.28 -4.48
N ASN A 441 -24.77 17.01 -4.81
CA ASN A 441 -25.20 16.44 -6.07
C ASN A 441 -26.39 15.52 -5.79
N PRO A 442 -27.59 15.81 -6.33
CA PRO A 442 -28.78 14.99 -6.10
C PRO A 442 -28.62 13.54 -6.59
N ASN A 443 -27.68 13.29 -7.50
CA ASN A 443 -27.40 11.96 -8.03
C ASN A 443 -26.46 11.13 -7.13
N LEU A 444 -25.75 11.77 -6.19
CA LEU A 444 -24.85 11.09 -5.26
C LEU A 444 -25.61 10.75 -3.96
N PRO A 445 -25.25 9.65 -3.28
CA PRO A 445 -25.92 9.30 -2.04
C PRO A 445 -25.58 10.30 -0.94
N GLU A 446 -26.37 10.28 0.14
CA GLU A 446 -26.07 11.08 1.33
C GLU A 446 -24.67 10.76 1.85
N ARG A 447 -24.05 11.74 2.50
CA ARG A 447 -22.64 11.68 2.90
C ARG A 447 -22.29 10.44 3.74
N GLN A 448 -23.19 9.98 4.61
CA GLN A 448 -22.96 8.80 5.45
C GLN A 448 -22.92 7.48 4.67
N PHE A 449 -23.46 7.45 3.46
CA PHE A 449 -23.44 6.28 2.58
C PHE A 449 -22.34 6.37 1.51
N ARG A 450 -21.54 7.45 1.52
CA ARG A 450 -20.36 7.55 0.66
C ARG A 450 -19.18 6.88 1.35
N GLU A 451 -18.42 6.12 0.57
CA GLU A 451 -17.15 5.51 1.01
C GLU A 451 -16.21 6.54 1.67
N ILE A 452 -16.06 7.71 1.04
CA ILE A 452 -15.22 8.80 1.54
C ILE A 452 -16.08 10.06 1.69
N GLY A 453 -16.41 10.40 2.94
CA GLY A 453 -17.20 11.57 3.25
C GLY A 453 -16.43 12.90 3.22
N SER A 454 -15.10 12.90 3.22
CA SER A 454 -14.28 14.12 3.20
C SER A 454 -13.90 14.50 1.77
N PRO A 455 -14.27 15.70 1.25
CA PRO A 455 -13.91 16.14 -0.09
C PRO A 455 -12.40 16.16 -0.34
N ALA A 456 -11.61 16.57 0.67
CA ALA A 456 -10.16 16.57 0.59
C ALA A 456 -9.58 15.15 0.41
N VAL A 457 -10.04 14.19 1.22
CA VAL A 457 -9.57 12.79 1.13
C VAL A 457 -10.01 12.16 -0.19
N LEU A 458 -11.25 12.42 -0.62
CA LEU A 458 -11.75 11.95 -1.91
C LEU A 458 -10.94 12.53 -3.07
N GLY A 459 -10.64 13.84 -3.03
CA GLY A 459 -9.84 14.53 -4.03
C GLY A 459 -8.43 13.96 -4.15
N ILE A 460 -7.79 13.62 -3.03
CA ILE A 460 -6.46 12.96 -3.03
C ILE A 460 -6.55 11.58 -3.65
N SER A 461 -7.52 10.74 -3.24
CA SER A 461 -7.68 9.39 -3.78
C SER A 461 -7.95 9.38 -5.29
N ILE A 462 -8.77 10.32 -5.77
CA ILE A 462 -9.05 10.50 -7.21
C ILE A 462 -7.80 11.00 -7.94
N ALA A 463 -7.11 12.02 -7.43
CA ALA A 463 -5.90 12.53 -8.07
C ALA A 463 -4.80 11.46 -8.15
N MET A 464 -4.59 10.66 -7.10
CA MET A 464 -3.65 9.54 -7.11
C MET A 464 -4.01 8.52 -8.19
N LEU A 465 -5.30 8.18 -8.29
CA LEU A 465 -5.82 7.25 -9.29
C LEU A 465 -5.59 7.78 -10.71
N GLU A 466 -5.95 9.04 -10.98
CA GLU A 466 -5.79 9.72 -12.27
C GLU A 466 -4.33 9.82 -12.73
N ILE A 467 -3.38 9.93 -11.80
CA ILE A 467 -1.94 9.89 -12.09
C ILE A 467 -1.48 8.46 -12.43
N MET A 468 -1.89 7.45 -11.65
CA MET A 468 -1.40 6.08 -11.81
C MET A 468 -1.99 5.36 -13.03
N ILE A 469 -3.19 5.73 -13.49
CA ILE A 469 -3.83 5.14 -14.69
C ILE A 469 -3.23 5.67 -15.99
N ALA A 470 -2.64 6.87 -15.97
CA ALA A 470 -2.18 7.54 -17.17
C ALA A 470 -1.23 6.62 -17.97
N PRO A 471 -1.49 6.38 -19.28
CA PRO A 471 -0.71 5.45 -20.12
C PRO A 471 0.62 6.07 -20.57
N ILE A 472 1.29 6.81 -19.69
CA ILE A 472 2.56 7.47 -19.94
C ILE A 472 3.58 7.16 -18.83
N PRO A 473 4.88 7.18 -19.12
CA PRO A 473 5.89 6.85 -18.12
C PRO A 473 5.88 7.82 -16.92
N PRO A 474 6.07 7.32 -15.67
CA PRO A 474 6.08 8.16 -14.48
C PRO A 474 7.09 9.31 -14.52
N SER A 475 8.26 9.09 -15.14
CA SER A 475 9.27 10.13 -15.34
C SER A 475 8.76 11.32 -16.16
N THR A 476 7.90 11.06 -17.14
CA THR A 476 7.28 12.10 -17.97
C THR A 476 6.20 12.86 -17.19
N ILE A 477 5.41 12.13 -16.39
CA ILE A 477 4.42 12.73 -15.48
C ILE A 477 5.12 13.68 -14.50
N VAL A 478 6.17 13.20 -13.82
CA VAL A 478 6.94 14.01 -12.88
C VAL A 478 7.51 15.25 -13.56
N LYS A 479 8.04 15.11 -14.78
CA LYS A 479 8.51 16.26 -15.58
C LYS A 479 7.40 17.29 -15.81
N TYR A 480 6.21 16.89 -16.26
CA TYR A 480 5.10 17.82 -16.47
C TYR A 480 4.66 18.52 -15.18
N ILE A 481 4.62 17.79 -14.07
CA ILE A 481 4.28 18.33 -12.75
C ILE A 481 5.34 19.35 -12.28
N LEU A 482 6.62 19.04 -12.47
CA LEU A 482 7.71 19.94 -12.11
C LEU A 482 7.78 21.15 -13.04
N ASP A 483 7.53 20.99 -14.34
CA ASP A 483 7.46 22.10 -15.29
C ASP A 483 6.34 23.08 -14.91
N LEU A 484 5.20 22.57 -14.44
CA LEU A 484 4.12 23.37 -13.85
C LEU A 484 4.59 24.15 -12.62
N VAL A 485 5.19 23.47 -11.63
CA VAL A 485 5.59 24.09 -10.36
C VAL A 485 6.74 25.08 -10.52
N LEU A 486 7.70 24.78 -11.40
CA LEU A 486 8.92 25.56 -11.60
C LEU A 486 8.80 26.63 -12.69
N LEU A 487 7.58 26.87 -13.18
CA LEU A 487 7.28 27.89 -14.20
C LEU A 487 8.09 27.69 -15.48
N ARG A 488 8.35 26.44 -15.87
CA ARG A 488 9.08 26.11 -17.11
C ARG A 488 8.10 26.08 -18.28
N GLY A 489 8.46 26.70 -19.40
CA GLY A 489 7.62 26.80 -20.61
C GLY A 489 7.03 28.18 -20.85
N SER A 490 5.93 28.27 -21.60
CA SER A 490 5.34 29.55 -22.06
C SER A 490 4.49 30.29 -21.03
N ARG A 491 4.63 29.99 -19.74
CA ARG A 491 3.77 30.53 -18.67
C ARG A 491 4.38 31.79 -18.06
N GLN A 492 3.60 32.86 -18.03
CA GLN A 492 4.00 34.16 -17.43
C GLN A 492 3.41 34.39 -16.04
N THR A 493 2.48 33.54 -15.57
CA THR A 493 1.77 33.68 -14.30
C THR A 493 2.35 32.77 -13.21
N GLY A 494 2.58 33.30 -12.01
CA GLY A 494 3.04 32.54 -10.84
C GLY A 494 2.04 31.46 -10.40
N VAL A 495 2.55 30.38 -9.79
CA VAL A 495 1.72 29.30 -9.23
C VAL A 495 1.31 29.64 -7.80
N SER A 496 0.06 29.33 -7.43
CA SER A 496 -0.43 29.50 -6.06
C SER A 496 0.31 28.56 -5.09
N ALA A 497 0.63 29.06 -3.90
CA ALA A 497 1.21 28.25 -2.84
C ALA A 497 0.35 27.03 -2.49
N LEU A 498 -0.98 27.14 -2.58
CA LEU A 498 -1.89 26.01 -2.37
C LEU A 498 -1.74 24.92 -3.43
N THR A 499 -1.53 25.30 -4.70
CA THR A 499 -1.28 24.36 -5.80
C THR A 499 0.05 23.63 -5.60
N ILE A 500 1.11 24.34 -5.20
CA ILE A 500 2.40 23.73 -4.86
C ILE A 500 2.25 22.76 -3.67
N HIS A 501 1.46 23.15 -2.67
CA HIS A 501 1.19 22.33 -1.51
C HIS A 501 0.42 21.04 -1.88
N ALA A 502 -0.63 21.16 -2.70
CA ALA A 502 -1.40 20.06 -3.26
C ALA A 502 -0.51 19.08 -4.06
N THR A 503 0.42 19.61 -4.86
CA THR A 503 1.42 18.80 -5.58
C THR A 503 2.32 18.03 -4.61
N GLY A 504 2.83 18.67 -3.55
CA GLY A 504 3.64 17.99 -2.55
C GLY A 504 2.88 16.85 -1.85
N LEU A 505 1.61 17.09 -1.50
CA LEU A 505 0.72 16.07 -0.93
C LEU A 505 0.49 14.90 -1.90
N LEU A 506 0.19 15.20 -3.17
CA LEU A 506 -0.04 14.20 -4.21
C LEU A 506 1.20 13.32 -4.41
N ILE A 507 2.37 13.92 -4.63
CA ILE A 507 3.63 13.19 -4.87
C ILE A 507 4.00 12.35 -3.65
N SER A 508 3.81 12.86 -2.43
CA SER A 508 4.09 12.09 -1.20
C SER A 508 3.19 10.86 -1.01
N SER A 509 2.03 10.85 -1.66
CA SER A 509 1.07 9.74 -1.58
C SER A 509 1.26 8.70 -2.70
N LEU A 510 2.11 8.99 -3.68
CA LEU A 510 2.43 8.11 -4.81
C LEU A 510 3.65 7.21 -4.51
N PRO A 511 3.90 6.16 -5.32
CA PRO A 511 5.05 5.28 -5.14
C PRO A 511 6.40 6.02 -5.12
N SER A 512 7.13 5.91 -3.99
CA SER A 512 8.34 6.70 -3.72
C SER A 512 9.43 6.54 -4.79
N ASP A 513 9.72 5.32 -5.23
CA ASP A 513 10.81 5.05 -6.17
C ASP A 513 10.61 5.72 -7.54
N HIS A 514 9.36 5.88 -7.97
CA HIS A 514 9.02 6.36 -9.32
C HIS A 514 8.58 7.82 -9.36
N PHE A 515 8.05 8.36 -8.25
CA PHE A 515 7.52 9.72 -8.20
C PHE A 515 8.31 10.64 -7.26
N VAL A 516 8.77 10.14 -6.09
CA VAL A 516 9.52 10.96 -5.12
C VAL A 516 10.98 11.07 -5.51
N ARG A 517 11.64 9.96 -5.87
CA ARG A 517 13.08 9.96 -6.23
C ARG A 517 13.41 10.88 -7.40
N PRO A 518 12.67 10.89 -8.52
CA PRO A 518 12.98 11.80 -9.63
C PRO A 518 12.82 13.29 -9.27
N VAL A 519 11.91 13.62 -8.35
CA VAL A 519 11.77 15.00 -7.83
C VAL A 519 13.02 15.40 -7.04
N LEU A 520 13.56 14.50 -6.22
CA LEU A 520 14.80 14.75 -5.49
C LEU A 520 16.02 14.82 -6.43
N ASP A 521 16.05 14.01 -7.49
CA ASP A 521 17.12 14.09 -8.50
C ASP A 521 17.07 15.42 -9.27
N GLU A 522 15.89 15.92 -9.61
CA GLU A 522 15.72 17.24 -10.22
C GLU A 522 16.12 18.36 -9.25
N LEU A 523 15.85 18.21 -7.94
CA LEU A 523 16.33 19.15 -6.93
C LEU A 523 17.86 19.24 -6.89
N ASN A 524 18.55 18.09 -6.98
CA ASN A 524 20.01 18.05 -7.08
C ASN A 524 20.51 18.83 -8.30
N GLN A 525 19.89 18.59 -9.47
CA GLN A 525 20.24 19.30 -10.69
C GLN A 525 19.96 20.80 -10.56
N LEU A 526 18.83 21.20 -9.97
CA LEU A 526 18.50 22.61 -9.75
C LEU A 526 19.53 23.30 -8.85
N ILE A 527 19.95 22.67 -7.74
CA ILE A 527 20.95 23.26 -6.84
C ILE A 527 22.27 23.51 -7.56
N VAL A 528 22.68 22.57 -8.42
CA VAL A 528 23.96 22.64 -9.14
C VAL A 528 23.92 23.58 -10.34
N THR A 529 22.79 23.68 -11.05
CA THR A 529 22.71 24.38 -12.35
C THR A 529 22.11 25.79 -12.26
N ASN A 530 21.30 26.08 -11.24
CA ASN A 530 20.55 27.32 -11.20
C ASN A 530 21.48 28.54 -11.04
N PRO A 531 21.37 29.56 -11.91
CA PRO A 531 22.27 30.71 -11.88
C PRO A 531 22.19 31.49 -10.56
N TYR A 532 21.02 31.59 -9.94
CA TYR A 532 20.84 32.32 -8.68
C TYR A 532 21.50 31.63 -7.49
N LEU A 533 21.64 30.31 -7.53
CA LEU A 533 22.32 29.53 -6.48
C LEU A 533 23.83 29.49 -6.70
N LEU A 534 24.28 29.54 -7.96
CA LEU A 534 25.70 29.58 -8.33
C LEU A 534 26.39 30.92 -8.07
N GLU A 535 25.65 31.94 -7.64
CA GLU A 535 26.23 33.21 -7.21
C GLU A 535 26.75 33.12 -5.77
N MET A 536 27.87 33.77 -5.51
CA MET A 536 28.37 33.98 -4.14
C MET A 536 27.59 35.12 -3.47
N SER A 537 27.21 34.95 -2.20
CA SER A 537 26.52 36.01 -1.46
C SER A 537 27.44 37.20 -1.15
N GLU A 538 26.83 38.31 -0.73
CA GLU A 538 27.59 39.54 -0.50
C GLU A 538 28.62 39.39 0.61
N PRO A 539 29.84 39.95 0.44
CA PRO A 539 30.86 39.90 1.48
C PRO A 539 30.45 40.76 2.67
N THR A 540 30.37 40.13 3.84
CA THR A 540 30.07 40.77 5.12
C THR A 540 31.34 40.90 5.95
N ARG A 541 31.69 42.14 6.32
CA ARG A 541 32.74 42.39 7.31
C ARG A 541 32.15 42.28 8.70
N LEU A 542 32.72 41.38 9.49
CA LEU A 542 32.30 41.19 10.87
C LEU A 542 32.86 42.29 11.75
N ILE A 543 32.00 42.88 12.58
CA ILE A 543 32.44 43.78 13.64
C ILE A 543 33.21 42.92 14.65
N ARG A 544 34.54 43.00 14.60
CA ARG A 544 35.40 42.39 15.63
C ARG A 544 35.28 43.24 16.89
N CYS A 545 34.38 42.90 17.80
CA CYS A 545 34.53 43.31 19.19
C CYS A 545 35.70 42.50 19.77
N GLY A 546 36.87 43.14 19.91
CA GLY A 546 38.00 42.49 20.56
C GLY A 546 37.63 42.05 21.98
N MET A 547 38.10 40.87 22.40
CA MET A 547 38.06 40.49 23.82
C MET A 547 38.69 41.62 24.65
N PRO A 548 38.06 42.07 25.77
CA PRO A 548 38.63 43.14 26.59
C PRO A 548 40.03 42.74 27.06
N LYS A 549 41.07 43.40 26.56
CA LYS A 549 42.43 43.20 27.08
C LYS A 549 42.62 44.13 28.25
N GLN A 550 42.91 43.56 29.42
CA GLN A 550 43.24 44.33 30.60
C GLN A 550 44.66 44.86 30.45
N THR A 551 44.79 46.18 30.31
CA THR A 551 46.08 46.87 30.35
C THR A 551 45.98 47.96 31.40
N ASN A 552 46.87 47.92 32.40
CA ASN A 552 46.89 48.85 33.55
C ASN A 552 45.54 49.00 34.28
N GLY A 553 44.84 47.89 34.54
CA GLY A 553 43.63 47.88 35.37
C GLY A 553 42.37 48.50 34.73
N LYS A 554 42.42 48.94 33.47
CA LYS A 554 41.25 49.40 32.71
C LYS A 554 40.94 48.44 31.56
N TYR A 555 39.66 48.13 31.37
CA TYR A 555 39.19 47.36 30.22
C TYR A 555 39.17 48.26 28.99
N LEU A 556 40.06 48.00 28.02
CA LEU A 556 40.04 48.69 26.73
C LEU A 556 39.30 47.82 25.71
N MET A 557 38.18 48.32 25.19
CA MET A 557 37.53 47.71 24.03
C MET A 557 38.24 48.20 22.76
N SER A 558 38.94 47.30 22.08
CA SER A 558 39.40 47.57 20.71
C SER A 558 38.21 47.33 19.78
N GLN A 559 37.48 48.39 19.44
CA GLN A 559 36.59 48.39 18.28
C GLN A 559 37.40 48.89 17.10
N SER A 560 37.89 47.99 16.26
CA SER A 560 38.40 48.39 14.95
C SER A 560 37.20 48.58 14.02
N PHE A 561 36.76 49.83 13.85
CA PHE A 561 35.90 50.18 12.73
C PHE A 561 36.69 49.97 11.43
N PRO A 562 36.11 49.35 10.39
CA PRO A 562 36.85 49.10 9.17
C PRO A 562 37.15 50.43 8.47
N ASP A 563 38.41 50.60 8.07
CA ASP A 563 38.82 51.67 7.17
C ASP A 563 38.05 51.52 5.84
N LEU A 564 37.21 52.52 5.53
CA LEU A 564 36.38 52.56 4.33
C LEU A 564 37.20 52.77 3.05
N THR A 565 38.49 53.08 3.19
CA THR A 565 39.34 53.54 2.07
C THR A 565 40.19 52.45 1.41
N SER A 566 40.33 51.26 2.01
CA SER A 566 41.20 50.19 1.48
C SER A 566 40.47 49.10 0.68
N THR A 567 39.29 49.39 0.14
CA THR A 567 38.51 48.42 -0.63
C THR A 567 38.94 48.39 -2.10
N ALA A 568 39.96 47.59 -2.41
CA ALA A 568 40.22 47.12 -3.78
C ALA A 568 39.05 46.32 -4.40
N ALA A 569 37.99 46.04 -3.62
CA ALA A 569 36.74 45.39 -4.05
C ALA A 569 35.62 46.36 -4.48
N LEU A 570 35.85 47.69 -4.51
CA LEU A 570 34.90 48.69 -5.03
C LEU A 570 34.91 48.83 -6.57
N ARG A 571 35.50 47.86 -7.30
CA ARG A 571 35.47 47.83 -8.77
C ARG A 571 34.38 46.94 -9.38
N ASP A 572 33.61 46.22 -8.56
CA ASP A 572 32.36 45.62 -9.04
C ASP A 572 31.29 46.71 -9.09
N THR A 573 30.72 46.91 -10.27
CA THR A 573 29.70 47.93 -10.54
C THR A 573 28.60 47.89 -9.47
N MET A 574 28.23 49.06 -8.94
CA MET A 574 27.14 49.23 -7.96
C MET A 574 25.85 48.50 -8.40
N SER A 575 25.63 48.39 -9.72
CA SER A 575 24.56 47.61 -10.36
C SER A 575 24.60 46.09 -10.08
N SER A 576 25.79 45.48 -10.04
CA SER A 576 25.96 44.04 -9.74
C SER A 576 25.62 43.73 -8.28
N ARG A 577 26.06 44.61 -7.36
CA ARG A 577 25.68 44.50 -5.94
C ARG A 577 24.18 44.76 -5.73
N LEU A 578 23.60 45.79 -6.36
CA LEU A 578 22.17 46.04 -6.27
C LEU A 578 21.34 44.85 -6.79
N SER A 579 21.76 44.25 -7.92
CA SER A 579 21.11 43.06 -8.47
C SER A 579 21.16 41.87 -7.50
N LYS A 580 22.30 41.64 -6.85
CA LYS A 580 22.49 40.55 -5.87
C LYS A 580 21.70 40.76 -4.59
N ALA A 581 21.73 41.97 -4.04
CA ALA A 581 20.97 42.36 -2.85
C ALA A 581 19.45 42.28 -3.08
N VAL A 582 19.00 42.51 -4.32
CA VAL A 582 17.58 42.37 -4.69
C VAL A 582 17.20 40.90 -4.84
N VAL A 583 18.00 40.05 -5.50
CA VAL A 583 17.63 38.67 -5.85
C VAL A 583 17.76 37.68 -4.67
N PHE A 584 18.77 37.84 -3.83
CA PHE A 584 19.07 36.91 -2.73
C PHE A 584 17.90 36.72 -1.74
N PRO A 585 17.16 37.77 -1.31
CA PRO A 585 15.98 37.61 -0.46
C PRO A 585 14.82 36.83 -1.10
N TYR A 586 14.58 36.99 -2.41
CA TYR A 586 13.44 36.33 -3.06
C TYR A 586 13.60 34.80 -3.15
N ILE A 587 14.82 34.27 -3.11
CA ILE A 587 15.09 32.81 -3.06
C ILE A 587 14.47 32.20 -1.79
N PHE A 588 14.53 32.92 -0.68
CA PHE A 588 14.17 32.45 0.66
C PHE A 588 12.88 33.07 1.20
N ASN A 589 11.97 33.50 0.31
CA ASN A 589 10.66 34.01 0.72
C ASN A 589 9.89 33.00 1.57
N ASP A 590 9.27 33.51 2.64
CA ASP A 590 8.43 32.74 3.54
C ASP A 590 7.10 32.34 2.90
N TYR A 591 6.48 31.31 3.47
CA TYR A 591 5.18 30.80 3.01
C TYR A 591 4.10 31.90 2.96
N THR A 592 4.01 32.77 3.96
CA THR A 592 3.03 33.87 3.99
C THR A 592 3.20 34.83 2.82
N PHE A 593 4.46 35.11 2.44
CA PHE A 593 4.74 35.94 1.28
C PHE A 593 4.29 35.24 -0.01
N ASN A 594 4.60 33.95 -0.15
CA ASN A 594 4.23 33.14 -1.32
C ASN A 594 2.72 32.94 -1.46
N LEU A 595 1.99 32.86 -0.35
CA LEU A 595 0.53 32.74 -0.35
C LEU A 595 -0.15 33.97 -0.96
N HIS A 596 0.36 35.17 -0.68
CA HIS A 596 -0.23 36.43 -1.14
C HIS A 596 0.32 36.92 -2.47
N ASN A 597 1.57 36.63 -2.80
CA ASN A 597 2.25 37.20 -3.97
C ASN A 597 2.54 36.17 -5.07
N TYR A 598 2.11 34.91 -4.89
CA TYR A 598 2.50 33.77 -5.71
C TYR A 598 4.02 33.51 -5.69
N SER A 599 4.43 32.27 -5.92
CA SER A 599 5.87 31.97 -6.05
C SER A 599 6.33 32.32 -7.48
N THR A 600 7.39 33.12 -7.58
CA THR A 600 7.85 33.72 -8.86
C THR A 600 9.21 33.20 -9.33
N ASN A 601 9.97 32.51 -8.48
CA ASN A 601 11.28 31.97 -8.82
C ASN A 601 11.37 30.46 -8.56
N ALA A 602 12.10 29.75 -9.42
CA ALA A 602 12.19 28.30 -9.38
C ALA A 602 12.80 27.75 -8.07
N PRO A 603 13.88 28.30 -7.49
CA PRO A 603 14.42 27.83 -6.21
C PRO A 603 13.39 27.92 -5.07
N ASN A 604 12.68 29.03 -4.93
CA ASN A 604 11.68 29.20 -3.88
C ASN A 604 10.44 28.31 -4.08
N CYS A 605 10.00 28.12 -5.34
CA CYS A 605 8.94 27.17 -5.68
C CYS A 605 9.33 25.75 -5.27
N PHE A 606 10.56 25.33 -5.60
CA PHE A 606 11.05 23.99 -5.27
C PHE A 606 11.23 23.82 -3.76
N LEU A 607 11.75 24.82 -3.05
CA LEU A 607 11.85 24.80 -1.59
C LEU A 607 10.46 24.59 -0.95
N THR A 608 9.46 25.32 -1.42
CA THR A 608 8.07 25.19 -0.96
C THR A 608 7.49 23.80 -1.26
N LEU A 609 7.72 23.29 -2.48
CA LEU A 609 7.32 21.93 -2.88
C LEU A 609 7.97 20.87 -1.99
N PHE A 610 9.27 20.99 -1.77
CA PHE A 610 10.07 20.05 -1.00
C PHE A 610 9.61 19.99 0.46
N HIS A 611 9.36 21.13 1.10
CA HIS A 611 8.84 21.14 2.46
C HIS A 611 7.43 20.55 2.55
N SER A 612 6.56 20.83 1.57
CA SER A 612 5.23 20.20 1.49
C SER A 612 5.33 18.67 1.32
N LEU A 613 6.17 18.22 0.38
CA LEU A 613 6.43 16.82 0.09
C LEU A 613 6.92 16.09 1.35
N LEU A 614 7.95 16.63 2.01
CA LEU A 614 8.47 16.04 3.23
C LEU A 614 7.42 16.04 4.33
N HIS A 615 6.68 17.13 4.54
CA HIS A 615 5.66 17.24 5.57
C HIS A 615 4.66 16.07 5.54
N TYR A 616 4.22 15.66 4.35
CA TYR A 616 3.27 14.57 4.18
C TYR A 616 3.87 13.19 4.02
N SER A 617 5.16 13.10 3.68
CA SER A 617 5.84 11.82 3.52
C SER A 617 5.94 11.03 4.82
N SER A 618 5.99 9.70 4.73
CA SER A 618 6.30 8.82 5.87
C SER A 618 7.75 9.01 6.35
N LEU A 619 8.11 8.42 7.49
CA LEU A 619 9.49 8.45 7.99
C LEU A 619 10.48 7.74 7.03
N ASP A 620 9.99 6.83 6.18
CA ASP A 620 10.83 6.14 5.19
C ASP A 620 11.40 7.08 4.13
N ALA A 621 10.69 8.17 3.79
CA ALA A 621 11.18 9.15 2.82
C ALA A 621 12.45 9.88 3.31
N PHE A 622 12.71 9.92 4.61
CA PHE A 622 13.94 10.51 5.16
C PHE A 622 15.17 9.65 4.87
N ARG A 623 15.01 8.33 4.67
CA ARG A 623 16.11 7.49 4.18
C ARG A 623 16.52 7.88 2.76
N VAL A 624 15.53 8.12 1.90
CA VAL A 624 15.74 8.61 0.53
C VAL A 624 16.36 10.01 0.55
N LEU A 625 15.92 10.88 1.47
CA LEU A 625 16.52 12.20 1.64
C LEU A 625 18.02 12.13 2.03
N LEU A 626 18.39 11.18 2.88
CA LEU A 626 19.79 10.99 3.26
C LEU A 626 20.64 10.50 2.08
N GLU A 627 20.11 9.57 1.27
CA GLU A 627 20.74 9.15 0.01
C GLU A 627 20.90 10.33 -0.96
N TYR A 628 19.87 11.17 -1.07
CA TYR A 628 19.92 12.41 -1.84
C TYR A 628 21.07 13.33 -1.41
N LEU A 629 21.27 13.55 -0.10
CA LEU A 629 22.36 14.39 0.40
C LEU A 629 23.73 13.79 0.05
N ARG A 630 23.88 12.46 0.19
CA ARG A 630 25.11 11.76 -0.21
C ARG A 630 25.39 11.94 -1.71
N ASN A 631 24.36 11.82 -2.54
CA ASN A 631 24.47 12.03 -3.98
C ASN A 631 24.83 13.48 -4.32
N LEU A 632 24.24 14.46 -3.64
CA LEU A 632 24.58 15.88 -3.81
C LEU A 632 26.06 16.15 -3.48
N ARG A 633 26.56 15.57 -2.39
CA ARG A 633 27.98 15.67 -1.98
C ARG A 633 28.91 15.04 -3.00
N ASN A 634 28.54 13.87 -3.54
CA ASN A 634 29.36 13.08 -4.46
C ASN A 634 29.21 13.49 -5.94
N SER A 635 28.25 14.36 -6.25
CA SER A 635 27.96 14.84 -7.61
C SER A 635 29.22 15.38 -8.31
N PRO A 636 29.42 15.14 -9.61
CA PRO A 636 30.62 15.56 -10.34
C PRO A 636 30.86 17.08 -10.29
N ASP A 637 29.79 17.87 -10.30
CA ASP A 637 29.89 19.33 -10.27
C ASP A 637 30.04 19.90 -8.86
N LYS A 638 29.75 19.12 -7.81
CA LYS A 638 29.80 19.45 -6.37
C LYS A 638 29.20 20.82 -5.96
N LEU A 639 29.02 21.02 -4.66
CA LEU A 639 28.59 22.32 -4.11
C LEU A 639 29.76 23.31 -4.14
N LYS A 640 29.56 24.49 -4.74
CA LYS A 640 30.61 25.50 -4.98
C LYS A 640 30.41 26.76 -4.14
N THR A 641 29.17 27.15 -3.87
CA THR A 641 28.85 28.46 -3.27
C THR A 641 28.25 28.37 -1.88
N ASP A 642 28.37 29.46 -1.14
CA ASP A 642 27.73 29.67 0.16
C ASP A 642 26.21 29.77 0.08
N VAL A 643 25.65 30.29 -1.02
CA VAL A 643 24.21 30.33 -1.28
C VAL A 643 23.63 28.92 -1.45
N GLN A 644 24.32 28.03 -2.17
CA GLN A 644 23.94 26.62 -2.27
C GLN A 644 23.95 25.94 -0.90
N LEU A 645 24.98 26.21 -0.08
CA LEU A 645 25.09 25.66 1.27
C LEU A 645 23.94 26.15 2.16
N LEU A 646 23.61 27.45 2.11
CA LEU A 646 22.48 28.02 2.82
C LEU A 646 21.16 27.37 2.36
N TYR A 647 20.99 27.15 1.06
CA TYR A 647 19.81 26.48 0.53
C TYR A 647 19.62 25.07 1.08
N VAL A 648 20.70 24.29 1.25
CA VAL A 648 20.66 22.99 1.93
C VAL A 648 20.23 23.13 3.40
N CYS A 649 20.70 24.16 4.11
CA CYS A 649 20.24 24.43 5.48
C CYS A 649 18.73 24.75 5.54
N PHE A 650 18.20 25.52 4.58
CA PHE A 650 16.76 25.80 4.47
C PHE A 650 15.94 24.54 4.15
N LEU A 651 16.48 23.60 3.36
CA LEU A 651 15.84 22.29 3.14
C LEU A 651 15.74 21.49 4.45
N LEU A 652 16.84 21.41 5.21
CA LEU A 652 16.93 20.57 6.40
C LEU A 652 16.26 21.16 7.64
N GLY A 653 16.32 22.47 7.85
CA GLY A 653 15.88 23.14 9.08
C GLY A 653 14.49 22.70 9.56
N PRO A 654 13.44 22.84 8.75
CA PRO A 654 12.08 22.42 9.13
C PRO A 654 11.93 20.91 9.37
N ALA A 655 12.77 20.09 8.74
CA ALA A 655 12.73 18.63 8.80
C ALA A 655 13.41 18.03 10.06
N LEU A 656 14.23 18.81 10.77
CA LEU A 656 15.05 18.33 11.91
C LEU A 656 14.24 17.66 13.02
N HIS A 657 13.08 18.21 13.38
CA HIS A 657 12.23 17.65 14.44
C HIS A 657 11.67 16.26 14.11
N ARG A 658 11.66 15.88 12.83
CA ARG A 658 11.26 14.56 12.36
C ARG A 658 12.44 13.63 12.19
N ILE A 659 13.57 14.16 11.71
CA ILE A 659 14.85 13.45 11.64
C ILE A 659 15.23 12.93 13.04
N GLU A 660 15.03 13.75 14.07
CA GLU A 660 15.26 13.37 15.46
C GLU A 660 14.46 12.15 15.93
N LYS A 661 13.31 11.87 15.33
CA LYS A 661 12.46 10.72 15.69
C LYS A 661 12.87 9.43 14.97
N LEU A 662 13.90 9.47 14.12
CA LEU A 662 14.41 8.30 13.40
C LEU A 662 15.30 7.47 14.34
N ASP A 663 14.69 6.69 15.23
CA ASP A 663 15.39 5.84 16.22
C ASP A 663 16.16 4.65 15.59
N ASN A 664 16.09 4.45 14.27
CA ASN A 664 16.75 3.35 13.59
C ASN A 664 18.21 3.73 13.24
N ASN A 665 19.18 3.15 13.95
CA ASN A 665 20.60 3.05 13.55
C ASN A 665 21.37 4.37 13.36
N ASN A 666 21.29 5.34 14.28
CA ASN A 666 22.06 6.60 14.20
C ASN A 666 21.82 7.43 12.90
N THR A 667 20.67 7.28 12.25
CA THR A 667 20.37 7.97 10.98
C THR A 667 20.43 9.50 11.15
N ASP A 668 20.00 10.02 12.31
CA ASP A 668 20.07 11.43 12.66
C ASP A 668 21.51 11.97 12.71
N ALA A 669 22.43 11.17 13.26
CA ALA A 669 23.86 11.46 13.26
C ALA A 669 24.43 11.50 11.83
N GLU A 670 24.01 10.58 10.96
CA GLU A 670 24.44 10.54 9.56
C GLU A 670 24.05 11.81 8.79
N PHE A 671 22.83 12.33 8.99
CA PHE A 671 22.40 13.61 8.39
C PHE A 671 23.35 14.76 8.74
N MET A 672 23.79 14.80 10.00
CA MET A 672 24.66 15.86 10.50
C MET A 672 26.09 15.72 10.01
N MET A 673 26.60 14.50 9.92
CA MET A 673 27.89 14.21 9.30
C MET A 673 27.90 14.65 7.83
N GLU A 674 26.85 14.32 7.07
CA GLU A 674 26.71 14.74 5.67
C GLU A 674 26.70 16.27 5.51
N LEU A 675 25.92 16.98 6.35
CA LEU A 675 25.91 18.45 6.35
C LEU A 675 27.30 19.03 6.64
N MET A 676 28.02 18.50 7.64
CA MET A 676 29.34 19.00 8.01
C MET A 676 30.42 18.71 6.95
N HIS A 677 30.31 17.59 6.23
CA HIS A 677 31.14 17.34 5.06
C HIS A 677 30.86 18.32 3.90
N MET A 678 29.60 18.70 3.67
CA MET A 678 29.24 19.73 2.69
C MET A 678 29.80 21.10 3.07
N VAL A 679 29.68 21.50 4.35
CA VAL A 679 30.28 22.74 4.88
C VAL A 679 31.78 22.75 4.63
N LYS A 680 32.49 21.66 4.99
CA LYS A 680 33.93 21.52 4.71
C LYS A 680 34.25 21.70 3.24
N HIS A 681 33.48 21.06 2.36
CA HIS A 681 33.73 21.08 0.94
C HIS A 681 33.62 22.49 0.35
N VAL A 682 32.47 23.15 0.53
CA VAL A 682 32.21 24.51 0.01
C VAL A 682 33.24 25.50 0.56
N THR A 683 33.52 25.43 1.85
CA THR A 683 34.43 26.38 2.50
C THR A 683 35.90 26.19 2.12
N THR A 684 36.28 25.03 1.60
CA THR A 684 37.62 24.80 1.03
C THR A 684 37.78 25.50 -0.32
N LEU A 685 36.68 25.69 -1.07
CA LEU A 685 36.66 26.38 -2.37
C LEU A 685 36.59 27.91 -2.24
N MET A 686 36.22 28.43 -1.06
CA MET A 686 36.10 29.87 -0.81
C MET A 686 37.45 30.50 -0.41
N ASP A 687 37.80 31.64 -1.02
CA ASP A 687 38.98 32.45 -0.62
C ASP A 687 38.66 33.27 0.65
N MET A 688 38.86 32.63 1.80
CA MET A 688 38.58 33.22 3.12
C MET A 688 39.83 33.90 3.69
N LYS A 689 40.12 35.13 3.23
CA LYS A 689 41.16 35.99 3.83
C LYS A 689 40.76 36.45 5.24
N GLU A 690 41.74 36.82 6.06
CA GLU A 690 41.51 37.20 7.46
C GLU A 690 40.39 38.25 7.62
N GLY A 691 39.27 37.85 8.25
CA GLY A 691 38.18 38.75 8.63
C GLY A 691 37.08 38.97 7.60
N TRP A 692 37.13 38.34 6.43
CA TRP A 692 36.05 38.37 5.45
C TRP A 692 35.20 37.10 5.55
N SER A 693 33.89 37.30 5.60
CA SER A 693 32.89 36.25 5.47
C SER A 693 31.81 36.73 4.50
N THR A 694 30.81 35.90 4.26
CA THR A 694 29.70 36.22 3.37
C THR A 694 28.38 36.11 4.12
N GLN A 695 27.36 36.86 3.69
CA GLN A 695 26.08 36.92 4.38
C GLN A 695 25.42 35.54 4.53
N ALA A 696 25.48 34.72 3.50
CA ALA A 696 24.93 33.37 3.53
C ALA A 696 25.71 32.44 4.47
N LEU A 697 27.05 32.54 4.47
CA LEU A 697 27.89 31.71 5.33
C LEU A 697 27.71 32.03 6.82
N GLU A 698 27.51 33.30 7.18
CA GLU A 698 27.19 33.69 8.55
C GLU A 698 25.86 33.08 9.02
N GLN A 699 24.83 33.09 8.17
CA GLN A 699 23.56 32.43 8.48
C GLN A 699 23.71 30.91 8.63
N VAL A 700 24.57 30.27 7.83
CA VAL A 700 24.89 28.85 7.98
C VAL A 700 25.54 28.60 9.35
N PHE A 701 26.48 29.44 9.78
CA PHE A 701 27.09 29.30 11.11
C PHE A 701 26.07 29.45 12.23
N ASP A 702 25.21 30.48 12.18
CA ASP A 702 24.16 30.71 13.16
C ASP A 702 23.19 29.52 13.22
N PHE A 703 22.82 28.96 12.07
CA PHE A 703 22.01 27.75 11.98
C PHE A 703 22.70 26.56 12.67
N LEU A 704 23.98 26.29 12.36
CA LEU A 704 24.73 25.19 12.99
C LEU A 704 24.81 25.35 14.52
N TYR A 705 24.93 26.57 15.03
CA TYR A 705 24.87 26.83 16.48
C TYR A 705 23.48 26.63 17.05
N HIS A 706 22.44 27.08 16.35
CA HIS A 706 21.05 26.88 16.77
C HIS A 706 20.73 25.40 16.94
N ILE A 707 21.22 24.56 16.03
CA ILE A 707 20.91 23.12 16.05
C ILE A 707 21.83 22.32 16.98
N ARG A 708 22.91 22.90 17.54
CA ARG A 708 23.93 22.24 18.38
C ARG A 708 23.35 21.30 19.42
N ALA A 709 22.45 21.82 20.25
CA ALA A 709 21.87 21.07 21.37
C ALA A 709 21.02 19.87 20.92
N ARG A 710 20.56 19.87 19.66
CA ARG A 710 19.72 18.81 19.10
C ARG A 710 20.51 17.71 18.42
N PHE A 711 21.75 17.95 17.97
CA PHE A 711 22.53 16.93 17.27
C PHE A 711 23.75 16.40 18.05
N CYS A 712 24.40 17.17 18.92
CA CYS A 712 25.52 16.67 19.74
C CYS A 712 25.02 15.86 20.95
N LYS A 713 24.29 14.76 20.69
CA LYS A 713 23.71 13.91 21.75
C LYS A 713 24.69 12.89 22.33
N SER A 714 25.67 12.43 21.53
CA SER A 714 26.66 11.44 21.92
C SER A 714 28.09 12.00 21.87
N PRO A 715 28.97 11.58 22.82
CA PRO A 715 30.37 12.00 22.81
C PRO A 715 31.12 11.49 21.57
N ASP A 716 30.72 10.33 21.03
CA ASP A 716 31.33 9.75 19.84
C ASP A 716 31.06 10.58 18.58
N LEU A 717 29.82 11.06 18.39
CA LEU A 717 29.48 11.95 17.29
C LEU A 717 30.19 13.30 17.43
N ALA A 718 30.26 13.84 18.65
CA ALA A 718 31.02 15.05 18.92
C ALA A 718 32.49 14.88 18.50
N ASN A 719 33.14 13.76 18.86
CA ASN A 719 34.52 13.49 18.43
C ASN A 719 34.67 13.44 16.91
N GLN A 720 33.80 12.72 16.21
CA GLN A 720 33.82 12.63 14.74
C GLN A 720 33.63 14.01 14.07
N LEU A 721 32.67 14.80 14.56
CA LEU A 721 32.45 16.17 14.08
C LEU A 721 33.66 17.07 14.36
N GLY A 722 34.30 16.90 15.53
CA GLY A 722 35.51 17.61 15.91
C GLY A 722 36.67 17.33 14.97
N GLU A 723 36.85 16.08 14.52
CA GLU A 723 37.86 15.73 13.51
C GLU A 723 37.60 16.42 12.17
N ILE A 724 36.34 16.45 11.71
CA ILE A 724 35.95 17.15 10.49
C ILE A 724 36.28 18.65 10.60
N ILE A 725 35.89 19.31 11.70
CA ILE A 725 36.12 20.74 11.92
C ILE A 725 37.60 21.09 12.00
N LYS A 726 38.41 20.26 12.69
CA LYS A 726 39.86 20.47 12.80
C LYS A 726 40.57 20.44 11.43
N SER A 727 40.00 19.70 10.48
CA SER A 727 40.52 19.60 9.12
C SER A 727 40.11 20.76 8.18
N MET A 728 39.30 21.72 8.64
CA MET A 728 38.89 22.90 7.87
C MET A 728 39.92 24.04 7.96
N ASN A 729 39.81 25.01 7.05
CA ASN A 729 40.64 26.22 7.05
C ASN A 729 40.60 26.95 8.42
N PRO A 730 41.73 27.52 8.90
CA PRO A 730 41.83 28.09 10.25
C PRO A 730 40.74 29.10 10.65
N PRO A 731 40.31 30.04 9.77
CA PRO A 731 39.25 30.99 10.10
C PRO A 731 37.90 30.33 10.42
N ILE A 732 37.63 29.17 9.81
CA ILE A 732 36.36 28.44 9.92
C ILE A 732 36.42 27.47 11.07
N ASN A 733 37.55 26.78 11.24
CA ASN A 733 37.82 25.97 12.42
C ASN A 733 37.64 26.80 13.70
N GLN A 734 38.26 27.99 13.80
CA GLN A 734 38.14 28.86 14.98
C GLN A 734 36.69 29.24 15.32
N ARG A 735 35.82 29.35 14.31
CA ARG A 735 34.40 29.57 14.49
C ARG A 735 33.73 28.29 14.96
N LEU A 736 33.78 27.24 14.15
CA LEU A 736 32.99 26.03 14.37
C LEU A 736 33.47 25.14 15.53
N ILE A 737 34.71 25.27 16.01
CA ILE A 737 35.25 24.39 17.07
C ILE A 737 34.41 24.42 18.35
N ARG A 738 33.79 25.57 18.65
CA ARG A 738 32.86 25.75 19.77
C ARG A 738 31.50 25.06 19.58
N LEU A 739 31.24 24.41 18.46
CA LEU A 739 30.05 23.56 18.30
C LEU A 739 30.21 22.23 19.03
N VAL A 740 31.45 21.74 19.12
CA VAL A 740 31.78 20.40 19.61
C VAL A 740 32.42 20.44 21.00
N MET A 741 33.02 21.57 21.38
CA MET A 741 33.40 21.89 22.77
C MET A 741 32.19 22.34 23.57
#